data_AF-A0A1B1Z9Y4-F1
#
_entry.id   AF-A0A1B1Z9Y4-F1
#
_cell.length_a   1.000
_cell.length_b   1.000
_cell.length_c   1.000
_cell.angle_alpha   90.00
_cell.angle_beta   90.00
_cell.angle_gamma   90.00
#
_symmetry.space_group_name_H-M   'P 1'
#
loop_
_entity.id
_entity.type
_entity.pdbx_description
1 polymer ?
#
loop_
_entity_poly.entity_id
_entity_poly.type
_entity_poly.pdbx_seq_one_letter_code
_entity_poly.pdbx_strand_id
1 'polypeptide(L)'
;MKCKNWRMYSVAIFMVFVSVFSVAPARMSNALETGPSLLITELIPNTDNYAGLDAFEYLEIYNNSGETMDLEGYRIKTKGWDKEIESSLIIEPWETHLFWTRRGEIQPISLEAFNHNYFSSYKNKYVGEDQLRVLEDISGLVNSGTQTVSVLDSQGKEVVKAIYTGDDVSLKKSITFGYPEDGSLTMKKLGGNQIPTPGWIVPDQAPPRPVLDEEPPMAPSNITSHAGAGEVSLTWDLNPESDIYRYHIYKNGVLEYSVAPSDNKFTLSSLIGNTDYMLQIAAEDTSGNVSEKSEPVMARPTHQIITQEERSPHIKDPKYQGLWDISEDGPVIPGLVQDLVPQGITYYKKKDWLLTVNYLDDGRPGTLTVTDATSEKLIKSVLLYNTDGTPYTGHAGGITVSRDHVWIASEQFLFPLKISDLVTAENNAEIQFINQIPLPVEAAYNVYDEGILWVGEFYEASAYPTDPSHHIMNRDGEMHFAWMVGYDLERNNDMLSKDHWNGDPSQTATPDYVLSTTGKVQGAIVQKMGIALSTSYGRGNDSVLYRYGHPLKEDQHSSVMVNGKEVPLWFLDGATAKPRASIEAIPMPEGIVTVKKELYVLFESGANKYRYTTTYPMDRMLKIDLKTLMKDDRDIE
;
A
#
# COMPACT_ATOMS: atom_id res chain seq x y z
N MET A 1 50.84 -25.87 84.27
CA MET A 1 50.79 -27.27 83.79
C MET A 1 51.47 -27.31 82.42
N LYS A 2 52.46 -28.23 82.29
CA LYS A 2 53.24 -28.76 81.13
C LYS A 2 52.99 -28.13 79.74
N CYS A 3 53.95 -27.83 78.85
CA CYS A 3 55.42 -27.94 78.77
C CYS A 3 55.89 -27.22 77.48
N LYS A 4 57.05 -26.53 77.52
CA LYS A 4 58.21 -26.50 76.56
C LYS A 4 57.98 -26.78 75.04
N ASN A 5 58.66 -26.21 74.04
CA ASN A 5 59.94 -25.48 73.92
C ASN A 5 60.10 -24.94 72.46
N TRP A 6 61.01 -23.97 72.28
CA TRP A 6 61.57 -23.39 71.05
C TRP A 6 62.03 -24.35 69.92
N ARG A 7 61.98 -23.91 68.64
CA ARG A 7 63.13 -23.36 67.85
C ARG A 7 62.78 -23.07 66.37
N MET A 8 63.38 -21.99 65.86
CA MET A 8 63.63 -21.60 64.44
C MET A 8 63.92 -22.77 63.50
N TYR A 9 63.49 -22.68 62.22
CA TYR A 9 64.33 -22.85 61.02
C TYR A 9 63.67 -22.21 59.79
N SER A 10 64.41 -21.34 59.10
CA SER A 10 64.10 -20.87 57.75
C SER A 10 64.27 -22.03 56.76
N VAL A 11 63.27 -22.27 55.92
CA VAL A 11 63.37 -23.20 54.79
C VAL A 11 63.08 -22.42 53.52
N ALA A 12 64.10 -22.30 52.67
CA ALA A 12 63.98 -21.89 51.29
C ALA A 12 63.29 -23.02 50.51
N ILE A 13 62.18 -22.71 49.84
CA ILE A 13 61.55 -23.61 48.87
C ILE A 13 61.89 -23.06 47.48
N PHE A 14 62.77 -23.77 46.79
CA PHE A 14 62.89 -23.74 45.33
C PHE A 14 61.63 -24.42 44.77
N MET A 15 60.76 -23.68 44.08
CA MET A 15 59.72 -24.27 43.24
C MET A 15 60.03 -23.98 41.78
N VAL A 16 60.00 -25.06 41.03
CA VAL A 16 60.37 -25.23 39.63
C VAL A 16 59.48 -24.40 38.72
N PHE A 17 60.08 -23.63 37.80
CA PHE A 17 59.37 -23.13 36.61
C PHE A 17 58.98 -24.34 35.76
N VAL A 18 57.74 -24.82 35.90
CA VAL A 18 57.12 -25.60 34.84
C VAL A 18 56.62 -24.57 33.82
N SER A 19 57.36 -24.46 32.72
CA SER A 19 56.86 -23.89 31.48
C SER A 19 55.58 -24.63 31.11
N VAL A 20 54.42 -24.06 31.44
CA VAL A 20 53.16 -24.44 30.83
C VAL A 20 53.31 -24.02 29.37
N PHE A 21 53.55 -25.00 28.49
CA PHE A 21 53.29 -24.82 27.08
C PHE A 21 51.83 -24.37 26.99
N SER A 22 51.63 -23.12 26.57
CA SER A 22 50.33 -22.68 26.06
C SER A 22 50.02 -23.64 24.92
N VAL A 23 49.10 -24.59 25.17
CA VAL A 23 48.50 -25.36 24.09
C VAL A 23 47.72 -24.32 23.32
N ALA A 24 48.29 -23.87 22.21
CA ALA A 24 47.56 -23.08 21.24
C ALA A 24 46.24 -23.83 20.97
N PRO A 25 45.09 -23.15 20.96
CA PRO A 25 43.86 -23.80 20.55
C PRO A 25 44.14 -24.43 19.19
N ALA A 26 43.86 -25.72 19.09
CA ALA A 26 43.97 -26.44 17.83
C ALA A 26 43.14 -25.64 16.81
N ARG A 27 43.78 -25.16 15.75
CA ARG A 27 43.10 -24.74 14.53
C ARG A 27 42.36 -25.98 14.01
N MET A 28 41.12 -26.17 14.44
CA MET A 28 40.17 -26.98 13.69
C MET A 28 39.90 -26.26 12.38
N SER A 29 39.94 -27.02 11.30
CA SER A 29 39.91 -26.55 9.94
C SER A 29 38.66 -25.71 9.68
N ASN A 30 38.87 -24.43 9.35
CA ASN A 30 37.88 -23.57 8.74
C ASN A 30 37.18 -24.33 7.60
N ALA A 31 35.87 -24.54 7.71
CA ALA A 31 35.06 -24.42 6.50
C ALA A 31 35.41 -23.04 5.94
N LEU A 32 36.02 -22.99 4.76
CA LEU A 32 36.39 -21.75 4.10
C LEU A 32 35.15 -20.85 4.09
N GLU A 33 35.26 -19.61 4.60
CA GLU A 33 34.35 -18.56 4.18
C GLU A 33 34.48 -18.46 2.66
N THR A 34 33.60 -19.13 1.93
CA THR A 34 33.62 -19.14 0.47
C THR A 34 32.87 -17.91 0.00
N GLY A 35 33.61 -16.85 -0.34
CA GLY A 35 33.07 -15.65 -0.98
C GLY A 35 33.46 -14.36 -0.28
N PRO A 36 32.92 -13.22 -0.75
CA PRO A 36 33.10 -11.91 -0.13
C PRO A 36 32.59 -11.87 1.32
N SER A 37 33.23 -11.05 2.16
CA SER A 37 32.77 -10.77 3.53
C SER A 37 31.54 -9.88 3.59
N LEU A 38 31.23 -9.15 2.50
CA LEU A 38 30.01 -8.37 2.32
C LEU A 38 29.27 -8.84 1.07
N LEU A 39 27.95 -8.93 1.14
CA LEU A 39 27.09 -9.27 0.01
C LEU A 39 26.12 -8.12 -0.28
N ILE A 40 25.77 -7.92 -1.55
CA ILE A 40 24.64 -7.06 -1.94
C ILE A 40 23.46 -7.99 -2.19
N THR A 41 22.52 -8.07 -1.26
CA THR A 41 21.42 -9.06 -1.27
C THR A 41 20.20 -8.58 -2.05
N GLU A 42 19.96 -7.27 -2.07
CA GLU A 42 18.78 -6.68 -2.69
C GLU A 42 19.05 -5.27 -3.24
N LEU A 43 18.43 -4.95 -4.38
CA LEU A 43 18.40 -3.60 -4.98
C LEU A 43 16.97 -3.27 -5.43
N ILE A 44 16.54 -2.02 -5.25
CA ILE A 44 15.26 -1.53 -5.81
C ILE A 44 15.42 -0.17 -6.52
N PRO A 45 15.57 -0.17 -7.86
CA PRO A 45 15.74 1.08 -8.61
C PRO A 45 14.45 1.86 -8.87
N ASN A 46 13.33 1.18 -9.11
CA ASN A 46 12.08 1.83 -9.54
C ASN A 46 11.04 1.79 -8.42
N THR A 47 10.67 2.96 -7.90
CA THR A 47 9.80 3.13 -6.74
C THR A 47 8.71 4.17 -7.00
N ASP A 48 7.85 4.40 -6.00
CA ASP A 48 6.93 5.52 -6.10
C ASP A 48 7.70 6.84 -6.14
N ASN A 49 7.23 7.74 -7.01
CA ASN A 49 7.92 9.01 -7.23
C ASN A 49 7.44 10.11 -6.30
N TYR A 50 8.38 10.95 -5.87
CA TYR A 50 8.14 12.28 -5.32
C TYR A 50 8.93 13.30 -6.12
N ALA A 51 8.31 14.44 -6.46
CA ALA A 51 8.91 15.45 -7.33
C ALA A 51 9.46 14.89 -8.67
N GLY A 52 8.85 13.82 -9.18
CA GLY A 52 9.25 13.15 -10.43
C GLY A 52 10.48 12.25 -10.33
N LEU A 53 10.93 11.94 -9.12
CA LEU A 53 12.10 11.10 -8.84
C LEU A 53 11.71 9.91 -7.96
N ASP A 54 12.35 8.77 -8.17
CA ASP A 54 12.20 7.57 -7.35
C ASP A 54 12.54 7.89 -5.88
N ALA A 55 11.52 7.86 -5.02
CA ALA A 55 11.65 8.41 -3.66
C ALA A 55 12.15 7.41 -2.63
N PHE A 56 12.08 6.11 -2.92
CA PHE A 56 12.25 5.04 -1.93
C PHE A 56 13.36 4.04 -2.31
N GLU A 57 14.20 4.36 -3.29
CA GLU A 57 15.26 3.48 -3.77
C GLU A 57 16.21 3.05 -2.64
N TYR A 58 16.48 1.76 -2.54
CA TYR A 58 17.51 1.27 -1.60
C TYR A 58 18.35 0.16 -2.21
N LEU A 59 19.50 -0.03 -1.58
CA LEU A 59 20.32 -1.22 -1.70
C LEU A 59 20.56 -1.81 -0.31
N GLU A 60 20.61 -3.14 -0.23
CA GLU A 60 20.84 -3.87 1.01
C GLU A 60 22.22 -4.51 0.98
N ILE A 61 22.99 -4.28 2.05
CA ILE A 61 24.30 -4.92 2.26
C ILE A 61 24.20 -5.84 3.46
N TYR A 62 24.69 -7.07 3.29
CA TYR A 62 24.75 -8.10 4.31
C TYR A 62 26.19 -8.35 4.75
N ASN A 63 26.40 -8.44 6.06
CA ASN A 63 27.66 -8.90 6.64
C ASN A 63 27.73 -10.44 6.60
N ASN A 64 28.52 -11.00 5.70
CA ASN A 64 28.67 -12.45 5.53
C ASN A 64 29.74 -13.07 6.46
N SER A 65 30.30 -12.29 7.38
CA SER A 65 31.33 -12.76 8.32
C SER A 65 30.77 -13.02 9.71
N GLY A 66 31.51 -13.80 10.50
CA GLY A 66 31.24 -14.00 11.93
C GLY A 66 31.74 -12.85 12.83
N GLU A 67 32.20 -11.73 12.25
CA GLU A 67 32.75 -10.60 12.98
C GLU A 67 31.94 -9.33 12.71
N THR A 68 31.80 -8.47 13.72
CA THR A 68 31.20 -7.14 13.57
C THR A 68 32.02 -6.32 12.56
N MET A 69 31.36 -5.72 11.58
CA MET A 69 32.02 -4.92 10.54
C MET A 69 31.68 -3.44 10.72
N ASP A 70 32.71 -2.59 10.78
CA ASP A 70 32.56 -1.14 10.63
C ASP A 70 32.85 -0.74 9.19
N LEU A 71 31.86 -0.13 8.53
CA LEU A 71 31.98 0.32 7.16
C LEU A 71 32.49 1.77 7.03
N GLU A 72 33.00 2.39 8.10
CA GLU A 72 33.67 3.70 7.99
C GLU A 72 34.78 3.69 6.92
N GLY A 73 34.72 4.65 6.01
CA GLY A 73 35.64 4.79 4.86
C GLY A 73 35.36 3.85 3.69
N TYR A 74 34.43 2.88 3.82
CA TYR A 74 33.97 2.11 2.67
C TYR A 74 33.21 3.01 1.69
N ARG A 75 33.13 2.60 0.43
CA ARG A 75 32.47 3.34 -0.64
C ARG A 75 31.46 2.49 -1.37
N ILE A 76 30.29 3.04 -1.66
CA ILE A 76 29.33 2.45 -2.58
C ILE A 76 29.42 3.23 -3.89
N LYS A 77 29.58 2.50 -5.00
CA LYS A 77 29.87 3.05 -6.31
C LYS A 77 28.93 2.50 -7.36
N THR A 78 28.42 3.39 -8.19
CA THR A 78 27.71 3.07 -9.43
C THR A 78 28.40 3.76 -10.61
N LYS A 79 27.82 3.66 -11.80
CA LYS A 79 28.27 4.48 -12.94
C LYS A 79 28.01 5.98 -12.72
N GLY A 80 26.96 6.33 -11.98
CA GLY A 80 26.50 7.71 -11.82
C GLY A 80 27.10 8.44 -10.62
N TRP A 81 27.52 7.71 -9.58
CA TRP A 81 28.00 8.29 -8.33
C TRP A 81 28.93 7.33 -7.57
N ASP A 82 29.68 7.88 -6.63
CA ASP A 82 30.66 7.17 -5.79
C ASP A 82 30.68 7.85 -4.41
N LYS A 83 30.03 7.21 -3.42
CA LYS A 83 29.75 7.80 -2.10
C LYS A 83 30.52 7.04 -1.02
N GLU A 84 31.23 7.77 -0.18
CA GLU A 84 31.93 7.25 0.99
C GLU A 84 31.03 7.26 2.23
N ILE A 85 31.19 6.25 3.08
CA ILE A 85 30.57 6.18 4.40
C ILE A 85 31.50 6.93 5.37
N GLU A 86 31.18 8.20 5.62
CA GLU A 86 32.08 9.16 6.31
C GLU A 86 32.17 8.96 7.83
N SER A 87 31.31 8.13 8.41
CA SER A 87 31.29 7.87 9.86
C SER A 87 30.98 6.41 10.12
N SER A 88 31.42 5.92 11.27
CA SER A 88 31.13 4.57 11.77
C SER A 88 29.71 4.12 11.45
N LEU A 89 29.63 2.94 10.83
CA LEU A 89 28.41 2.25 10.47
C LEU A 89 28.66 0.77 10.73
N ILE A 90 28.07 0.29 11.81
CA ILE A 90 28.25 -1.07 12.29
C ILE A 90 27.21 -1.98 11.66
N ILE A 91 27.67 -3.10 11.08
CA ILE A 91 26.82 -4.23 10.70
C ILE A 91 27.28 -5.43 11.52
N GLU A 92 26.40 -5.93 12.38
CA GLU A 92 26.67 -7.12 13.19
C GLU A 92 26.83 -8.38 12.31
N PRO A 93 27.47 -9.45 12.82
CA PRO A 93 27.62 -10.70 12.09
C PRO A 93 26.28 -11.20 11.54
N TRP A 94 26.24 -11.47 10.23
CA TRP A 94 25.06 -12.02 9.54
C TRP A 94 23.81 -11.13 9.57
N GLU A 95 23.98 -9.83 9.82
CA GLU A 95 22.91 -8.86 9.73
C GLU A 95 22.98 -8.03 8.44
N THR A 96 21.85 -7.43 8.08
CA THR A 96 21.72 -6.52 6.93
C THR A 96 21.71 -5.08 7.36
N HIS A 97 22.16 -4.19 6.48
CA HIS A 97 21.97 -2.75 6.61
C HIS A 97 21.51 -2.16 5.28
N LEU A 98 20.47 -1.33 5.33
CA LEU A 98 19.90 -0.70 4.15
C LEU A 98 20.58 0.64 3.88
N PHE A 99 20.76 0.94 2.61
CA PHE A 99 21.23 2.24 2.15
C PHE A 99 20.17 2.86 1.26
N TRP A 100 19.39 3.78 1.82
CA TRP A 100 18.36 4.53 1.10
C TRP A 100 19.04 5.66 0.30
N THR A 101 18.99 5.58 -1.02
CA THR A 101 19.61 6.57 -1.90
C THR A 101 18.69 7.77 -2.07
N ARG A 102 19.23 8.98 -1.86
CA ARG A 102 18.44 10.20 -1.92
C ARG A 102 19.10 11.32 -2.69
N ARG A 103 18.25 12.02 -3.44
CA ARG A 103 18.52 13.33 -4.02
C ARG A 103 17.99 14.45 -3.13
N GLY A 104 18.62 15.62 -3.19
CA GLY A 104 18.17 16.78 -2.41
C GLY A 104 16.70 17.16 -2.65
N GLU A 105 16.17 16.94 -3.85
CA GLU A 105 14.77 17.23 -4.17
C GLU A 105 13.77 16.33 -3.44
N ILE A 106 14.18 15.12 -3.01
CA ILE A 106 13.33 14.17 -2.27
C ILE A 106 13.62 14.17 -0.76
N GLN A 107 14.44 15.13 -0.28
CA GLN A 107 14.77 15.33 1.14
C GLN A 107 13.56 15.49 2.10
N PRO A 108 12.38 15.97 1.66
CA PRO A 108 11.17 15.99 2.50
C PRO A 108 10.57 14.63 2.86
N ILE A 109 10.91 13.55 2.13
CA ILE A 109 10.38 12.21 2.42
C ILE A 109 10.94 11.69 3.75
N SER A 110 10.08 11.23 4.65
CA SER A 110 10.51 10.78 5.99
C SER A 110 10.81 9.27 6.02
N LEU A 111 11.50 8.81 7.06
CA LEU A 111 11.64 7.37 7.33
C LEU A 111 10.28 6.68 7.54
N GLU A 112 9.30 7.37 8.10
CA GLU A 112 7.94 6.88 8.22
C GLU A 112 7.32 6.63 6.82
N ALA A 113 7.55 7.53 5.87
CA ALA A 113 7.10 7.37 4.48
C ALA A 113 7.78 6.16 3.80
N PHE A 114 9.10 6.00 4.01
CA PHE A 114 9.84 4.83 3.53
C PHE A 114 9.25 3.54 4.06
N ASN A 115 9.04 3.46 5.37
CA ASN A 115 8.46 2.29 6.01
C ASN A 115 7.02 2.01 5.55
N HIS A 116 6.17 3.03 5.39
CA HIS A 116 4.84 2.86 4.83
C HIS A 116 4.86 2.35 3.39
N ASN A 117 5.81 2.79 2.56
CA ASN A 117 5.91 2.32 1.18
C ASN A 117 6.14 0.81 1.06
N TYR A 118 6.87 0.21 2.02
CA TYR A 118 7.20 -1.22 2.01
C TYR A 118 6.34 -2.09 2.92
N PHE A 119 5.85 -1.54 4.03
CA PHE A 119 5.17 -2.29 5.08
C PHE A 119 3.75 -1.79 5.40
N SER A 120 3.25 -0.76 4.70
CA SER A 120 1.96 -0.13 5.01
C SER A 120 1.89 0.22 6.51
N SER A 121 0.76 0.02 7.20
CA SER A 121 0.69 0.26 8.66
C SER A 121 1.23 -0.89 9.54
N TYR A 122 1.98 -1.85 8.98
CA TYR A 122 2.55 -2.97 9.74
C TYR A 122 3.85 -2.57 10.48
N LYS A 123 3.68 -1.74 11.51
CA LYS A 123 4.78 -1.09 12.24
C LYS A 123 5.85 -2.02 12.83
N ASN A 124 5.50 -3.26 13.19
CA ASN A 124 6.47 -4.24 13.72
C ASN A 124 7.50 -4.71 12.68
N LYS A 125 7.31 -4.41 11.39
CA LYS A 125 8.29 -4.68 10.33
C LYS A 125 9.08 -3.43 9.91
N TYR A 126 8.85 -2.29 10.55
CA TYR A 126 9.52 -1.05 10.17
C TYR A 126 11.01 -1.14 10.45
N VAL A 127 11.80 -0.67 9.49
CA VAL A 127 13.25 -0.53 9.61
C VAL A 127 13.56 0.70 10.45
N GLY A 128 14.42 0.52 11.45
CA GLY A 128 14.90 1.59 12.34
C GLY A 128 16.06 2.40 11.74
N GLU A 129 16.37 3.54 12.36
CA GLU A 129 17.53 4.38 11.98
C GLU A 129 18.89 3.68 12.18
N ASP A 130 18.93 2.67 13.04
CA ASP A 130 20.09 1.82 13.31
C ASP A 130 20.32 0.75 12.22
N GLN A 131 19.31 0.45 11.42
CA GLN A 131 19.35 -0.53 10.32
C GLN A 131 19.35 0.13 8.94
N LEU A 132 19.22 1.46 8.87
CA LEU A 132 19.13 2.21 7.62
C LEU A 132 20.03 3.44 7.64
N ARG A 133 20.87 3.55 6.62
CA ARG A 133 21.67 4.73 6.32
C ARG A 133 21.12 5.45 5.10
N VAL A 134 20.90 6.75 5.24
CA VAL A 134 20.56 7.59 4.10
C VAL A 134 21.83 8.05 3.38
N LEU A 135 21.88 7.81 2.08
CA LEU A 135 22.92 8.33 1.19
C LEU A 135 22.39 9.58 0.47
N GLU A 136 22.66 10.75 1.02
CA GLU A 136 22.20 12.03 0.46
C GLU A 136 23.05 12.52 -0.73
N ASP A 137 22.43 13.37 -1.55
CA ASP A 137 23.00 14.09 -2.69
C ASP A 137 23.62 13.20 -3.78
N ILE A 138 22.97 12.06 -4.06
CA ILE A 138 23.37 11.14 -5.14
C ILE A 138 22.24 10.91 -6.12
N SER A 139 22.55 10.54 -7.37
CA SER A 139 21.55 10.43 -8.43
C SER A 139 20.60 9.23 -8.32
N GLY A 140 20.74 8.37 -7.31
CA GLY A 140 19.95 7.14 -7.18
C GLY A 140 20.46 5.98 -8.03
N LEU A 141 19.68 4.91 -8.12
CA LEU A 141 19.90 3.80 -9.03
C LEU A 141 19.32 4.14 -10.42
N VAL A 142 19.43 3.23 -11.40
CA VAL A 142 19.06 3.53 -12.80
C VAL A 142 18.17 2.44 -13.35
N ASN A 143 16.97 2.81 -13.80
CA ASN A 143 15.91 1.89 -14.22
C ASN A 143 16.12 1.21 -15.58
N SER A 144 17.24 1.44 -16.26
CA SER A 144 17.46 0.99 -17.64
C SER A 144 18.92 0.66 -17.95
N GLY A 145 19.14 -0.04 -19.08
CA GLY A 145 20.48 -0.46 -19.50
C GLY A 145 21.11 -1.46 -18.53
N THR A 146 22.38 -1.79 -18.72
CA THR A 146 23.13 -2.63 -17.78
C THR A 146 23.80 -1.75 -16.72
N GLN A 147 23.53 -2.04 -15.46
CA GLN A 147 24.04 -1.30 -14.31
C GLN A 147 24.93 -2.18 -13.44
N THR A 148 25.88 -1.56 -12.76
CA THR A 148 26.73 -2.20 -11.76
C THR A 148 26.74 -1.34 -10.50
N VAL A 149 26.51 -1.99 -9.36
CA VAL A 149 26.68 -1.42 -8.02
C VAL A 149 27.81 -2.17 -7.35
N SER A 150 28.85 -1.47 -6.92
CA SER A 150 30.04 -2.04 -6.28
C SER A 150 30.21 -1.46 -4.88
N VAL A 151 30.64 -2.30 -3.95
CA VAL A 151 31.15 -1.88 -2.62
C VAL A 151 32.66 -1.96 -2.66
N LEU A 152 33.35 -0.90 -2.25
CA LEU A 152 34.80 -0.81 -2.13
C LEU A 152 35.19 -0.61 -0.67
N ASP A 153 36.30 -1.21 -0.26
CA ASP A 153 36.89 -0.97 1.05
C ASP A 153 37.52 0.43 1.15
N SER A 154 37.99 0.79 2.35
CA SER A 154 38.65 2.08 2.62
C SER A 154 39.95 2.31 1.85
N GLN A 155 40.50 1.28 1.18
CA GLN A 155 41.66 1.39 0.30
C GLN A 155 41.26 1.48 -1.18
N GLY A 156 39.96 1.46 -1.48
CA GLY A 156 39.42 1.53 -2.84
C GLY A 156 39.46 0.20 -3.59
N LYS A 157 39.59 -0.94 -2.90
CA LYS A 157 39.51 -2.27 -3.52
C LYS A 157 38.05 -2.73 -3.53
N GLU A 158 37.58 -3.20 -4.69
CA GLU A 158 36.23 -3.80 -4.81
C GLU A 158 36.12 -5.05 -3.91
N VAL A 159 35.08 -5.07 -3.08
CA VAL A 159 34.77 -6.15 -2.13
C VAL A 159 33.66 -7.04 -2.68
N VAL A 160 32.63 -6.44 -3.28
CA VAL A 160 31.52 -7.13 -3.92
C VAL A 160 30.87 -6.21 -4.96
N LYS A 161 30.24 -6.79 -5.99
CA LYS A 161 29.40 -6.06 -6.93
C LYS A 161 28.18 -6.85 -7.36
N ALA A 162 27.10 -6.13 -7.64
CA ALA A 162 25.88 -6.65 -8.22
C ALA A 162 25.64 -6.03 -9.62
N ILE A 163 25.12 -6.83 -10.55
CA ILE A 163 24.83 -6.42 -11.92
C ILE A 163 23.37 -6.70 -12.25
N TYR A 164 22.67 -5.69 -12.76
CA TYR A 164 21.29 -5.81 -13.23
C TYR A 164 21.08 -5.09 -14.56
N THR A 165 19.96 -5.37 -15.21
CA THR A 165 19.50 -4.75 -16.45
C THR A 165 18.13 -4.13 -16.27
N GLY A 166 17.74 -3.25 -17.19
CA GLY A 166 16.38 -2.69 -17.21
C GLY A 166 15.26 -3.74 -17.24
N ASP A 167 15.52 -4.93 -17.79
CA ASP A 167 14.53 -6.04 -17.82
C ASP A 167 14.26 -6.63 -16.43
N ASP A 168 15.16 -6.43 -15.46
CA ASP A 168 14.97 -6.88 -14.08
C ASP A 168 14.15 -5.89 -13.24
N VAL A 169 13.95 -4.66 -13.76
CA VAL A 169 13.38 -3.54 -13.01
C VAL A 169 11.89 -3.41 -13.30
N SER A 170 11.10 -3.42 -12.23
CA SER A 170 9.68 -3.04 -12.26
C SER A 170 9.35 -2.13 -11.10
N LEU A 171 8.30 -1.32 -11.26
CA LEU A 171 7.81 -0.41 -10.24
C LEU A 171 7.52 -1.16 -8.93
N LYS A 172 8.15 -0.71 -7.83
CA LYS A 172 8.08 -1.28 -6.49
C LYS A 172 8.47 -2.75 -6.40
N LYS A 173 9.35 -3.21 -7.28
CA LYS A 173 9.88 -4.57 -7.24
C LYS A 173 11.39 -4.57 -7.09
N SER A 174 11.89 -5.53 -6.33
CA SER A 174 13.31 -5.67 -6.10
C SER A 174 13.97 -6.60 -7.09
N ILE A 175 15.29 -6.47 -7.15
CA ILE A 175 16.20 -7.43 -7.76
C ILE A 175 16.93 -8.10 -6.61
N THR A 176 16.84 -9.43 -6.56
CA THR A 176 17.44 -10.23 -5.49
C THR A 176 18.68 -10.94 -5.97
N PHE A 177 19.64 -11.09 -5.07
CA PHE A 177 20.98 -11.57 -5.35
C PHE A 177 21.43 -12.61 -4.33
N GLY A 178 22.00 -13.69 -4.84
CA GLY A 178 22.69 -14.74 -4.12
C GLY A 178 24.18 -14.55 -4.15
N TYR A 179 24.83 -15.17 -3.16
CA TYR A 179 26.28 -15.13 -3.02
C TYR A 179 27.00 -15.76 -4.22
N PRO A 180 28.21 -15.28 -4.55
CA PRO A 180 29.03 -15.87 -5.61
C PRO A 180 29.62 -17.21 -5.17
N GLU A 181 29.19 -18.29 -5.82
CA GLU A 181 29.72 -19.65 -5.60
C GLU A 181 31.02 -19.92 -6.35
N ASP A 182 31.37 -19.08 -7.33
CA ASP A 182 32.53 -19.24 -8.23
C ASP A 182 33.82 -18.59 -7.71
N GLY A 183 33.79 -18.04 -6.48
CA GLY A 183 34.89 -17.30 -5.87
C GLY A 183 35.13 -15.91 -6.48
N SER A 184 34.24 -15.44 -7.37
CA SER A 184 34.26 -14.06 -7.85
C SER A 184 33.67 -13.09 -6.82
N LEU A 185 33.75 -11.81 -7.12
CA LEU A 185 33.09 -10.76 -6.34
C LEU A 185 31.72 -10.37 -6.92
N THR A 186 31.25 -11.09 -7.96
CA THR A 186 30.03 -10.72 -8.67
C THR A 186 28.86 -11.52 -8.15
N MET A 187 27.88 -10.85 -7.54
CA MET A 187 26.67 -11.49 -7.04
C MET A 187 25.95 -12.28 -8.13
N LYS A 188 25.42 -13.45 -7.76
CA LYS A 188 24.55 -14.28 -8.59
C LYS A 188 23.15 -13.70 -8.56
N LYS A 189 22.65 -13.16 -9.66
CA LYS A 189 21.25 -12.68 -9.71
C LYS A 189 20.29 -13.86 -9.50
N LEU A 190 19.40 -13.77 -8.52
CA LEU A 190 18.33 -14.75 -8.27
C LEU A 190 17.10 -14.42 -9.11
N GLY A 191 16.72 -13.14 -9.19
CA GLY A 191 15.67 -12.67 -10.09
C GLY A 191 15.40 -11.17 -10.00
N GLY A 192 14.86 -10.61 -11.07
CA GLY A 192 14.19 -9.31 -11.06
C GLY A 192 12.70 -9.43 -10.76
N ASN A 193 12.00 -8.29 -10.61
CA ASN A 193 10.55 -8.22 -10.38
C ASN A 193 10.07 -8.95 -9.11
N GLN A 194 10.91 -9.01 -8.08
CA GLN A 194 10.61 -9.71 -6.82
C GLN A 194 9.86 -8.82 -5.82
N ILE A 195 9.23 -9.46 -4.83
CA ILE A 195 8.63 -8.75 -3.68
C ILE A 195 9.78 -8.22 -2.82
N PRO A 196 9.83 -6.90 -2.53
CA PRO A 196 10.89 -6.34 -1.69
C PRO A 196 10.91 -6.93 -0.28
N THR A 197 12.10 -7.20 0.25
CA THR A 197 12.30 -7.67 1.63
C THR A 197 13.30 -6.80 2.39
N PRO A 198 13.04 -5.49 2.56
CA PRO A 198 14.00 -4.59 3.19
C PRO A 198 14.33 -5.01 4.63
N GLY A 199 15.62 -5.20 4.92
CA GLY A 199 16.13 -5.61 6.23
C GLY A 199 15.99 -7.10 6.47
N TRP A 200 15.82 -7.89 5.41
CA TRP A 200 15.45 -9.28 5.51
C TRP A 200 16.05 -10.14 4.41
N ILE A 201 16.67 -11.24 4.84
CA ILE A 201 17.31 -12.20 3.96
C ILE A 201 16.36 -13.37 3.71
N VAL A 202 16.09 -13.65 2.45
CA VAL A 202 15.36 -14.83 1.98
C VAL A 202 16.35 -15.95 1.59
N PRO A 203 15.87 -17.20 1.45
CA PRO A 203 16.72 -18.32 1.05
C PRO A 203 17.54 -18.03 -0.21
N ASP A 204 18.73 -18.64 -0.29
CA ASP A 204 19.72 -18.52 -1.37
C ASP A 204 20.45 -17.16 -1.52
N GLN A 205 20.10 -16.14 -0.72
CA GLN A 205 20.79 -14.84 -0.77
C GLN A 205 22.19 -14.86 -0.11
N ALA A 206 22.35 -15.65 0.96
CA ALA A 206 23.60 -15.82 1.70
C ALA A 206 23.98 -17.31 1.81
N PRO A 207 25.28 -17.64 1.92
CA PRO A 207 25.71 -19.01 2.17
C PRO A 207 25.29 -19.44 3.60
N PRO A 208 25.22 -20.75 3.87
CA PRO A 208 25.09 -21.25 5.23
C PRO A 208 26.21 -20.71 6.13
N ARG A 209 25.86 -20.39 7.38
CA ARG A 209 26.83 -19.90 8.37
C ARG A 209 27.83 -20.99 8.76
N PRO A 210 29.02 -20.64 9.27
CA PRO A 210 29.96 -21.61 9.79
C PRO A 210 29.31 -22.47 10.89
N VAL A 211 29.29 -23.78 10.68
CA VAL A 211 28.74 -24.74 11.64
C VAL A 211 29.74 -24.90 12.78
N LEU A 212 29.54 -24.15 13.87
CA LEU A 212 30.28 -24.29 15.13
C LEU A 212 29.58 -25.25 16.10
N ASP A 213 28.28 -25.42 15.89
CA ASP A 213 27.37 -26.31 16.59
C ASP A 213 26.48 -27.05 15.58
N GLU A 214 26.17 -28.31 15.83
CA GLU A 214 25.22 -29.13 15.05
C GLU A 214 23.89 -29.39 15.81
N GLU A 215 23.79 -28.97 17.07
CA GLU A 215 22.60 -29.13 17.90
C GLU A 215 21.67 -27.91 17.72
N PRO A 216 20.46 -28.08 17.16
CA PRO A 216 19.50 -26.99 17.10
C PRO A 216 19.05 -26.54 18.49
N PRO A 217 18.66 -25.26 18.68
CA PRO A 217 18.06 -24.81 19.92
C PRO A 217 16.82 -25.61 20.31
N MET A 218 16.48 -25.54 21.59
CA MET A 218 15.17 -25.95 22.07
C MET A 218 14.07 -25.15 21.36
N ALA A 219 12.95 -25.81 21.06
CA ALA A 219 11.78 -25.10 20.54
C ALA A 219 11.31 -24.03 21.55
N PRO A 220 10.99 -22.80 21.10
CA PRO A 220 10.43 -21.77 21.97
C PRO A 220 9.20 -22.27 22.72
N SER A 221 9.10 -21.89 24.01
CA SER A 221 8.08 -22.41 24.92
C SER A 221 7.18 -21.31 25.48
N ASN A 222 6.05 -21.71 26.09
CA ASN A 222 5.06 -20.80 26.67
C ASN A 222 4.56 -19.72 25.70
N ILE A 223 4.46 -20.07 24.42
CA ILE A 223 3.86 -19.21 23.42
C ILE A 223 2.40 -18.92 23.78
N THR A 224 2.02 -17.65 23.77
CA THR A 224 0.64 -17.21 23.94
C THR A 224 0.25 -16.25 22.83
N SER A 225 -1.03 -16.25 22.45
CA SER A 225 -1.59 -15.33 21.47
C SER A 225 -2.76 -14.55 22.08
N HIS A 226 -2.83 -13.28 21.73
CA HIS A 226 -3.93 -12.39 22.08
C HIS A 226 -4.49 -11.78 20.80
N ALA A 227 -5.69 -12.23 20.42
CA ALA A 227 -6.38 -11.74 19.23
C ALA A 227 -7.01 -10.36 19.49
N GLY A 228 -6.69 -9.41 18.62
CA GLY A 228 -7.19 -8.03 18.64
C GLY A 228 -8.06 -7.69 17.42
N ALA A 229 -8.06 -6.41 17.05
CA ALA A 229 -8.78 -5.90 15.89
C ALA A 229 -7.84 -5.81 14.68
N GLY A 230 -7.93 -6.80 13.78
CA GLY A 230 -7.05 -6.92 12.62
C GLY A 230 -5.60 -7.29 12.97
N GLU A 231 -5.37 -7.76 14.20
CA GLU A 231 -4.03 -8.06 14.70
C GLU A 231 -4.01 -9.20 15.72
N VAL A 232 -2.85 -9.83 15.89
CA VAL A 232 -2.59 -10.81 16.95
C VAL A 232 -1.24 -10.53 17.59
N SER A 233 -1.22 -10.30 18.90
CA SER A 233 0.02 -10.20 19.66
C SER A 233 0.46 -11.57 20.16
N LEU A 234 1.71 -11.91 19.89
CA LEU A 234 2.41 -13.10 20.36
C LEU A 234 3.40 -12.75 21.46
N THR A 235 3.52 -13.62 22.45
CA THR A 235 4.62 -13.60 23.43
C THR A 235 5.10 -15.03 23.69
N TRP A 236 6.38 -15.18 24.03
CA TRP A 236 6.98 -16.46 24.40
C TRP A 236 8.05 -16.27 25.47
N ASP A 237 8.53 -17.36 26.05
CA ASP A 237 9.70 -17.34 26.93
C ASP A 237 10.97 -17.38 26.09
N LEU A 238 11.95 -16.54 26.46
CA LEU A 238 13.27 -16.59 25.84
C LEU A 238 13.93 -17.95 26.10
N ASN A 239 14.54 -18.48 25.05
CA ASN A 239 15.41 -19.63 25.11
C ASN A 239 16.60 -19.40 26.07
N PRO A 240 16.98 -20.37 26.91
CA PRO A 240 18.11 -20.25 27.83
C PRO A 240 19.49 -20.33 27.16
N GLU A 241 19.56 -20.83 25.92
CA GLU A 241 20.80 -20.93 25.15
C GLU A 241 21.41 -19.54 24.90
N SER A 242 22.74 -19.45 24.96
CA SER A 242 23.45 -18.17 24.86
C SER A 242 23.75 -17.72 23.44
N ASP A 243 23.57 -18.61 22.48
CA ASP A 243 23.91 -18.48 21.07
C ASP A 243 22.67 -18.38 20.18
N ILE A 244 21.50 -18.09 20.76
CA ILE A 244 20.31 -17.72 20.00
C ILE A 244 20.63 -16.50 19.16
N TYR A 245 20.36 -16.61 17.87
CA TYR A 245 20.58 -15.59 16.89
C TYR A 245 19.32 -14.79 16.57
N ARG A 246 18.18 -15.46 16.39
CA ARG A 246 16.88 -14.83 16.14
C ARG A 246 15.73 -15.79 16.40
N TYR A 247 14.52 -15.24 16.47
CA TYR A 247 13.30 -16.03 16.45
C TYR A 247 12.57 -15.85 15.13
N HIS A 248 12.17 -16.94 14.49
CA HIS A 248 11.35 -16.96 13.30
C HIS A 248 9.86 -17.08 13.67
N ILE A 249 9.03 -16.15 13.20
CA ILE A 249 7.59 -16.14 13.38
C ILE A 249 6.95 -16.73 12.14
N TYR A 250 6.12 -17.76 12.31
CA TYR A 250 5.39 -18.40 11.22
C TYR A 250 3.90 -18.12 11.32
N LYS A 251 3.29 -17.76 10.18
CA LYS A 251 1.84 -17.62 9.98
C LYS A 251 1.37 -18.68 8.99
N ASN A 252 0.48 -19.57 9.44
CA ASN A 252 -0.03 -20.69 8.64
C ASN A 252 1.08 -21.55 8.02
N GLY A 253 2.16 -21.77 8.78
CA GLY A 253 3.32 -22.56 8.37
C GLY A 253 4.35 -21.81 7.52
N VAL A 254 4.02 -20.62 7.00
CA VAL A 254 4.91 -19.76 6.20
C VAL A 254 5.63 -18.77 7.10
N LEU A 255 6.92 -18.55 6.85
CA LEU A 255 7.72 -17.56 7.57
C LEU A 255 7.15 -16.15 7.31
N GLU A 256 6.76 -15.48 8.38
CA GLU A 256 6.14 -14.15 8.35
C GLU A 256 7.17 -13.04 8.59
N TYR A 257 8.02 -13.25 9.60
CA TYR A 257 9.08 -12.32 10.02
C TYR A 257 10.02 -13.02 11.02
N SER A 258 11.11 -12.36 11.40
CA SER A 258 12.05 -12.76 12.45
C SER A 258 12.37 -11.56 13.28
N VAL A 259 12.62 -11.80 14.56
CA VAL A 259 12.98 -10.76 15.52
C VAL A 259 14.31 -11.09 16.17
N ALA A 260 14.92 -10.08 16.78
CA ALA A 260 16.19 -10.19 17.46
C ALA A 260 16.13 -11.24 18.59
N PRO A 261 17.27 -11.80 19.01
CA PRO A 261 17.28 -12.85 20.04
C PRO A 261 16.89 -12.31 21.43
N SER A 262 16.92 -10.99 21.62
CA SER A 262 16.43 -10.30 22.81
C SER A 262 14.91 -10.08 22.81
N ASP A 263 14.24 -10.24 21.67
CA ASP A 263 12.80 -10.05 21.58
C ASP A 263 12.05 -11.32 21.99
N ASN A 264 10.97 -11.13 22.74
CA ASN A 264 10.09 -12.20 23.20
C ASN A 264 8.61 -11.91 22.93
N LYS A 265 8.36 -10.96 22.01
CA LYS A 265 7.04 -10.53 21.59
C LYS A 265 7.05 -10.10 20.14
N PHE A 266 5.93 -10.30 19.45
CA PHE A 266 5.72 -9.82 18.09
C PHE A 266 4.22 -9.61 17.86
N THR A 267 3.82 -8.56 17.15
CA THR A 267 2.40 -8.35 16.80
C THR A 267 2.23 -8.44 15.31
N LEU A 268 1.43 -9.41 14.87
CA LEU A 268 0.98 -9.53 13.49
C LEU A 268 -0.14 -8.53 13.25
N SER A 269 0.01 -7.64 12.27
CA SER A 269 -1.01 -6.64 11.90
C SER A 269 -1.55 -6.88 10.49
N SER A 270 -2.54 -6.09 10.08
CA SER A 270 -3.19 -6.17 8.76
C SER A 270 -3.76 -7.57 8.46
N LEU A 271 -4.25 -8.26 9.48
CA LEU A 271 -4.90 -9.55 9.33
C LEU A 271 -6.36 -9.39 8.88
N ILE A 272 -6.84 -10.35 8.11
CA ILE A 272 -8.25 -10.48 7.77
C ILE A 272 -8.98 -10.93 9.04
N GLY A 273 -9.97 -10.17 9.48
CA GLY A 273 -10.75 -10.51 10.67
C GLY A 273 -11.58 -11.77 10.44
N ASN A 274 -12.02 -12.38 11.53
CA ASN A 274 -12.81 -13.61 11.54
C ASN A 274 -12.16 -14.73 10.70
N THR A 275 -10.84 -14.80 10.68
CA THR A 275 -10.06 -15.87 10.04
C THR A 275 -9.19 -16.54 11.09
N ASP A 276 -9.16 -17.88 11.10
CA ASP A 276 -8.29 -18.62 12.01
C ASP A 276 -6.87 -18.63 11.48
N TYR A 277 -5.93 -18.20 12.30
CA TYR A 277 -4.50 -18.23 12.02
C TYR A 277 -3.81 -19.22 12.95
N MET A 278 -2.99 -20.09 12.37
CA MET A 278 -2.05 -20.93 13.10
C MET A 278 -0.71 -20.20 13.20
N LEU A 279 -0.27 -19.93 14.43
CA LEU A 279 0.96 -19.19 14.71
C LEU A 279 1.95 -20.08 15.46
N GLN A 280 3.21 -20.02 15.03
CA GLN A 280 4.31 -20.80 15.60
C GLN A 280 5.60 -19.98 15.59
N ILE A 281 6.54 -20.34 16.45
CA ILE A 281 7.85 -19.71 16.53
C ILE A 281 8.93 -20.78 16.50
N ALA A 282 10.04 -20.53 15.81
CA ALA A 282 11.27 -21.32 15.93
C ALA A 282 12.43 -20.42 16.37
N ALA A 283 13.40 -20.98 17.07
CA ALA A 283 14.65 -20.30 17.38
C ALA A 283 15.72 -20.72 16.38
N GLU A 284 16.59 -19.80 15.99
CA GLU A 284 17.77 -20.06 15.17
C GLU A 284 19.01 -19.70 15.98
N ASP A 285 20.03 -20.56 16.02
CA ASP A 285 21.30 -20.28 16.69
C ASP A 285 22.29 -19.52 15.79
N THR A 286 23.50 -19.22 16.29
CA THR A 286 24.56 -18.55 15.50
C THR A 286 25.20 -19.43 14.42
N SER A 287 25.03 -20.75 14.48
CA SER A 287 25.50 -21.73 13.48
C SER A 287 24.50 -21.95 12.33
N GLY A 288 23.29 -21.38 12.43
CA GLY A 288 22.22 -21.55 11.45
C GLY A 288 21.33 -22.76 11.66
N ASN A 289 21.41 -23.44 12.81
CA ASN A 289 20.49 -24.51 13.14
C ASN A 289 19.16 -23.90 13.60
N VAL A 290 18.07 -24.34 12.98
CA VAL A 290 16.71 -23.92 13.34
C VAL A 290 16.06 -25.01 14.18
N SER A 291 15.49 -24.63 15.33
CA SER A 291 14.76 -25.52 16.22
C SER A 291 13.54 -26.13 15.54
N GLU A 292 12.98 -27.19 16.13
CA GLU A 292 11.58 -27.52 15.88
C GLU A 292 10.69 -26.32 16.17
N LYS A 293 9.59 -26.17 15.43
CA LYS A 293 8.60 -25.11 15.69
C LYS A 293 7.92 -25.37 17.03
N SER A 294 7.59 -24.29 17.74
CA SER A 294 6.78 -24.34 18.96
C SER A 294 5.45 -25.07 18.73
N GLU A 295 4.81 -25.48 19.82
CA GLU A 295 3.40 -25.87 19.78
C GLU A 295 2.57 -24.74 19.12
N PRO A 296 1.64 -25.08 18.21
CA PRO A 296 0.85 -24.09 17.50
C PRO A 296 -0.15 -23.42 18.44
N VAL A 297 -0.24 -22.10 18.36
CA VAL A 297 -1.35 -21.34 18.94
C VAL A 297 -2.29 -20.89 17.84
N MET A 298 -3.59 -21.11 18.06
CA MET A 298 -4.62 -20.63 17.16
C MET A 298 -5.12 -19.26 17.62
N ALA A 299 -5.29 -18.34 16.69
CA ALA A 299 -5.86 -17.03 16.96
C ALA A 299 -6.86 -16.65 15.88
N ARG A 300 -7.97 -16.02 16.29
CA ARG A 300 -8.99 -15.51 15.39
C ARG A 300 -9.24 -14.03 15.71
N PRO A 301 -8.50 -13.09 15.07
CA PRO A 301 -8.72 -11.67 15.28
C PRO A 301 -10.10 -11.25 14.77
N THR A 302 -10.63 -10.16 15.34
CA THR A 302 -11.79 -9.47 14.76
C THR A 302 -11.33 -8.58 13.60
N HIS A 303 -12.26 -8.00 12.82
CA HIS A 303 -11.89 -7.03 11.79
C HIS A 303 -11.25 -5.78 12.39
N GLN A 304 -10.35 -5.14 11.65
CA GLN A 304 -9.72 -3.89 12.08
C GLN A 304 -10.80 -2.82 12.35
N ILE A 305 -10.67 -2.12 13.48
CA ILE A 305 -11.59 -1.03 13.81
C ILE A 305 -11.20 0.22 13.02
N ILE A 306 -12.18 0.75 12.28
CA ILE A 306 -12.04 2.00 11.53
C ILE A 306 -12.29 3.19 12.45
N THR A 307 -11.41 4.18 12.35
CA THR A 307 -11.45 5.42 13.11
C THR A 307 -11.67 6.61 12.19
N GLN A 308 -11.89 7.79 12.77
CA GLN A 308 -12.03 9.04 12.04
C GLN A 308 -11.04 10.05 12.62
N GLU A 309 -9.80 9.95 12.15
CA GLU A 309 -8.65 10.66 12.71
C GLU A 309 -7.96 11.53 11.65
N GLU A 310 -7.74 12.79 12.00
CA GLU A 310 -6.98 13.75 11.19
C GLU A 310 -5.50 13.64 11.58
N ARG A 311 -4.62 13.45 10.59
CA ARG A 311 -3.19 13.19 10.80
C ARG A 311 -2.35 14.44 10.61
N SER A 312 -2.78 15.32 9.72
CA SER A 312 -2.11 16.57 9.41
C SER A 312 -3.12 17.72 9.44
N PRO A 313 -2.76 18.89 9.98
CA PRO A 313 -3.62 20.06 9.89
C PRO A 313 -3.79 20.48 8.41
N HIS A 314 -5.01 20.81 8.01
CA HIS A 314 -5.29 21.35 6.68
C HIS A 314 -4.81 22.81 6.56
N ILE A 315 -3.59 23.01 6.07
CA ILE A 315 -3.02 24.34 5.81
C ILE A 315 -3.39 24.79 4.40
N LYS A 316 -4.38 25.66 4.26
CA LYS A 316 -4.87 26.20 2.97
C LYS A 316 -3.76 26.85 2.15
N ASP A 317 -3.42 26.26 1.01
CA ASP A 317 -2.42 26.81 0.08
C ASP A 317 -3.02 28.00 -0.69
N PRO A 318 -2.38 29.19 -0.71
CA PRO A 318 -2.84 30.35 -1.47
C PRO A 318 -3.08 30.09 -2.97
N LYS A 319 -2.44 29.05 -3.55
CA LYS A 319 -2.70 28.60 -4.93
C LYS A 319 -4.18 28.31 -5.18
N TYR A 320 -4.88 27.71 -4.21
CA TYR A 320 -6.28 27.32 -4.32
C TYR A 320 -7.24 28.36 -3.69
N GLN A 321 -6.85 29.64 -3.57
CA GLN A 321 -7.67 30.65 -2.90
C GLN A 321 -9.09 30.77 -3.46
N GLY A 322 -9.27 30.66 -4.77
CA GLY A 322 -10.60 30.69 -5.39
C GLY A 322 -11.52 29.56 -4.92
N LEU A 323 -10.95 28.37 -4.62
CA LEU A 323 -11.68 27.27 -4.01
C LEU A 323 -11.99 27.57 -2.54
N TRP A 324 -11.03 28.13 -1.80
CA TRP A 324 -11.19 28.48 -0.37
C TRP A 324 -12.24 29.55 -0.11
N ASP A 325 -12.42 30.47 -1.04
CA ASP A 325 -13.41 31.55 -0.93
C ASP A 325 -14.85 31.03 -1.00
N ILE A 326 -15.04 29.80 -1.50
CA ILE A 326 -16.35 29.18 -1.72
C ILE A 326 -16.51 27.85 -0.98
N SER A 327 -15.57 27.48 -0.13
CA SER A 327 -15.57 26.18 0.54
C SER A 327 -15.15 26.23 2.00
N GLU A 328 -15.59 25.22 2.73
CA GLU A 328 -15.19 24.95 4.11
C GLU A 328 -14.84 23.48 4.28
N ASP A 329 -14.11 23.20 5.37
CA ASP A 329 -13.75 21.84 5.73
C ASP A 329 -15.01 21.03 6.07
N GLY A 330 -15.11 19.84 5.47
CA GLY A 330 -16.10 18.84 5.80
C GLY A 330 -15.60 17.83 6.84
N PRO A 331 -16.30 16.69 6.96
CA PRO A 331 -15.89 15.59 7.83
C PRO A 331 -14.45 15.12 7.52
N VAL A 332 -13.74 14.73 8.57
CA VAL A 332 -12.51 13.92 8.43
C VAL A 332 -12.88 12.60 7.75
N ILE A 333 -12.08 12.20 6.76
CA ILE A 333 -12.30 10.98 5.99
C ILE A 333 -11.98 9.78 6.88
N PRO A 334 -12.95 8.89 7.17
CA PRO A 334 -12.70 7.76 8.06
C PRO A 334 -11.72 6.73 7.46
N GLY A 335 -10.86 6.16 8.30
CA GLY A 335 -10.01 5.01 7.98
C GLY A 335 -8.67 5.30 7.32
N LEU A 336 -8.29 6.57 7.10
CA LEU A 336 -7.00 6.93 6.51
C LEU A 336 -5.80 6.42 7.33
N VAL A 337 -5.91 6.38 8.66
CA VAL A 337 -4.89 5.83 9.57
C VAL A 337 -4.83 4.29 9.48
N GLN A 338 -5.90 3.65 9.00
CA GLN A 338 -6.06 2.21 8.87
C GLN A 338 -5.80 1.70 7.44
N ASP A 339 -5.08 2.48 6.63
CA ASP A 339 -4.73 2.22 5.23
C ASP A 339 -5.90 2.25 4.23
N LEU A 340 -7.13 2.60 4.64
CA LEU A 340 -8.24 2.70 3.69
C LEU A 340 -7.94 3.75 2.62
N VAL A 341 -8.16 3.38 1.36
CA VAL A 341 -8.11 4.30 0.22
C VAL A 341 -9.55 4.62 -0.20
N PRO A 342 -10.05 5.84 0.05
CA PRO A 342 -11.42 6.22 -0.30
C PRO A 342 -11.54 6.40 -1.82
N GLN A 343 -12.71 6.05 -2.38
CA GLN A 343 -12.98 6.16 -3.82
C GLN A 343 -14.32 6.85 -4.08
N GLY A 344 -15.44 6.17 -3.80
CA GLY A 344 -16.77 6.73 -4.00
C GLY A 344 -17.36 7.38 -2.75
N ILE A 345 -18.20 8.40 -2.94
CA ILE A 345 -19.09 8.96 -1.89
C ILE A 345 -20.53 9.09 -2.40
N THR A 346 -21.50 8.82 -1.53
CA THR A 346 -22.92 9.10 -1.81
C THR A 346 -23.67 9.53 -0.54
N TYR A 347 -24.91 10.02 -0.71
CA TYR A 347 -25.73 10.57 0.36
C TYR A 347 -27.05 9.82 0.49
N TYR A 348 -27.20 9.12 1.62
CA TYR A 348 -28.45 8.45 1.97
C TYR A 348 -29.35 9.37 2.79
N LYS A 349 -30.15 10.16 2.07
CA LYS A 349 -31.04 11.19 2.62
C LYS A 349 -32.01 10.70 3.71
N LYS A 350 -32.48 9.45 3.65
CA LYS A 350 -33.46 8.92 4.64
C LYS A 350 -32.89 8.86 6.06
N LYS A 351 -31.57 8.77 6.22
CA LYS A 351 -30.89 8.69 7.52
C LYS A 351 -29.91 9.83 7.77
N ASP A 352 -29.76 10.75 6.82
CA ASP A 352 -28.74 11.80 6.83
C ASP A 352 -27.30 11.24 6.88
N TRP A 353 -27.04 10.19 6.09
CA TRP A 353 -25.73 9.51 6.07
C TRP A 353 -24.93 9.84 4.81
N LEU A 354 -23.66 10.16 4.99
CA LEU A 354 -22.62 10.07 3.97
C LEU A 354 -22.07 8.64 3.98
N LEU A 355 -22.07 8.01 2.82
CA LEU A 355 -21.53 6.67 2.63
C LEU A 355 -20.27 6.79 1.77
N THR A 356 -19.15 6.25 2.24
CA THR A 356 -17.88 6.24 1.49
C THR A 356 -17.41 4.81 1.32
N VAL A 357 -17.15 4.42 0.07
CA VAL A 357 -16.56 3.11 -0.24
C VAL A 357 -15.04 3.24 -0.35
N ASN A 358 -14.32 2.26 0.19
CA ASN A 358 -12.87 2.28 0.30
C ASN A 358 -12.30 0.90 -0.03
N TYR A 359 -11.11 0.85 -0.63
CA TYR A 359 -10.37 -0.39 -0.85
C TYR A 359 -9.08 -0.44 -0.02
N LEU A 360 -8.45 -1.61 -0.05
CA LEU A 360 -7.16 -1.93 0.55
C LEU A 360 -6.35 -2.79 -0.45
N ASP A 361 -5.04 -2.56 -0.54
CA ASP A 361 -4.14 -3.29 -1.46
C ASP A 361 -3.46 -4.53 -0.84
N ASP A 362 -3.88 -4.94 0.35
CA ASP A 362 -3.24 -6.00 1.14
C ASP A 362 -4.11 -7.26 1.34
N GLY A 363 -5.21 -7.36 0.58
CA GLY A 363 -6.11 -8.52 0.58
C GLY A 363 -7.17 -8.49 1.68
N ARG A 364 -7.15 -7.51 2.58
CA ARG A 364 -8.29 -7.24 3.49
C ARG A 364 -9.51 -6.75 2.71
N PRO A 365 -10.74 -6.99 3.22
CA PRO A 365 -11.95 -6.60 2.50
C PRO A 365 -12.07 -5.07 2.36
N GLY A 366 -12.55 -4.64 1.19
CA GLY A 366 -13.05 -3.29 0.98
C GLY A 366 -14.09 -2.94 2.03
N THR A 367 -14.14 -1.66 2.39
CA THR A 367 -14.88 -1.19 3.56
C THR A 367 -15.81 -0.05 3.16
N LEU A 368 -17.05 -0.13 3.62
CA LEU A 368 -18.03 0.95 3.52
C LEU A 368 -18.13 1.68 4.86
N THR A 369 -17.80 2.96 4.89
CA THR A 369 -17.90 3.81 6.08
C THR A 369 -19.16 4.67 6.03
N VAL A 370 -19.79 4.84 7.19
CA VAL A 370 -21.05 5.57 7.35
C VAL A 370 -20.80 6.75 8.29
N THR A 371 -20.87 7.97 7.77
CA THR A 371 -20.69 9.21 8.53
C THR A 371 -22.01 9.96 8.63
N ASP A 372 -22.37 10.43 9.82
CA ASP A 372 -23.52 11.33 9.98
C ASP A 372 -23.22 12.67 9.30
N ALA A 373 -24.06 13.09 8.36
CA ALA A 373 -23.81 14.32 7.59
C ALA A 373 -23.98 15.59 8.42
N THR A 374 -24.73 15.54 9.52
CA THR A 374 -24.99 16.71 10.38
C THR A 374 -23.95 16.85 11.49
N SER A 375 -23.61 15.75 12.19
CA SER A 375 -22.59 15.77 13.24
C SER A 375 -21.17 15.58 12.70
N GLU A 376 -21.05 15.18 11.43
CA GLU A 376 -19.77 14.89 10.75
C GLU A 376 -18.96 13.77 11.43
N LYS A 377 -19.64 12.87 12.15
CA LYS A 377 -19.02 11.79 12.93
C LYS A 377 -19.25 10.43 12.27
N LEU A 378 -18.20 9.61 12.26
CA LEU A 378 -18.32 8.20 11.91
C LEU A 378 -19.34 7.51 12.84
N ILE A 379 -20.34 6.87 12.23
CA ILE A 379 -21.36 6.06 12.90
C ILE A 379 -20.88 4.61 12.99
N LYS A 380 -20.42 4.07 11.85
CA LYS A 380 -19.97 2.69 11.71
C LYS A 380 -19.18 2.47 10.42
N SER A 381 -18.42 1.39 10.38
CA SER A 381 -17.90 0.76 9.17
C SER A 381 -18.49 -0.64 8.99
N VAL A 382 -18.59 -1.11 7.75
CA VAL A 382 -18.96 -2.49 7.42
C VAL A 382 -18.04 -3.03 6.33
N LEU A 383 -17.75 -4.32 6.38
CA LEU A 383 -16.82 -5.00 5.48
C LEU A 383 -17.58 -5.63 4.32
N LEU A 384 -17.03 -5.51 3.12
CA LEU A 384 -17.65 -5.96 1.89
C LEU A 384 -17.18 -7.38 1.55
N TYR A 385 -18.15 -8.25 1.24
CA TYR A 385 -17.89 -9.65 0.92
C TYR A 385 -18.59 -10.06 -0.37
N ASN A 386 -17.92 -10.92 -1.13
CA ASN A 386 -18.44 -11.54 -2.34
C ASN A 386 -19.58 -12.52 -2.00
N THR A 387 -20.36 -12.88 -3.02
CA THR A 387 -21.48 -13.84 -2.87
C THR A 387 -21.06 -15.23 -2.39
N ASP A 388 -19.79 -15.61 -2.57
CA ASP A 388 -19.22 -16.87 -2.12
C ASP A 388 -18.67 -16.80 -0.68
N GLY A 389 -18.78 -15.65 -0.02
CA GLY A 389 -18.27 -15.41 1.33
C GLY A 389 -16.78 -15.08 1.39
N THR A 390 -16.10 -14.90 0.26
CA THR A 390 -14.72 -14.38 0.25
C THR A 390 -14.69 -12.86 0.45
N PRO A 391 -13.62 -12.30 1.05
CA PRO A 391 -13.42 -10.85 1.12
C PRO A 391 -13.46 -10.20 -0.26
N TYR A 392 -14.16 -9.09 -0.42
CA TYR A 392 -14.09 -8.29 -1.63
C TYR A 392 -12.82 -7.44 -1.63
N THR A 393 -11.95 -7.60 -2.64
CA THR A 393 -10.65 -6.91 -2.72
C THR A 393 -10.51 -6.05 -3.98
N GLY A 394 -11.62 -5.73 -4.64
CA GLY A 394 -11.62 -4.87 -5.82
C GLY A 394 -11.42 -3.39 -5.46
N HIS A 395 -11.15 -2.57 -6.48
CA HIS A 395 -10.84 -1.15 -6.31
C HIS A 395 -12.01 -0.30 -5.77
N ALA A 396 -13.25 -0.74 -5.96
CA ALA A 396 -14.44 -0.06 -5.43
C ALA A 396 -14.61 1.40 -5.91
N GLY A 397 -14.38 1.65 -7.20
CA GLY A 397 -14.31 3.01 -7.77
C GLY A 397 -15.51 3.93 -7.47
N GLY A 398 -16.74 3.42 -7.45
CA GLY A 398 -17.94 4.24 -7.23
C GLY A 398 -18.91 3.67 -6.21
N ILE A 399 -19.70 4.55 -5.59
CA ILE A 399 -20.88 4.17 -4.80
C ILE A 399 -22.06 5.11 -5.05
N THR A 400 -23.26 4.54 -5.14
CA THR A 400 -24.51 5.30 -5.13
C THR A 400 -25.63 4.56 -4.40
N VAL A 401 -26.69 5.27 -4.02
CA VAL A 401 -27.86 4.71 -3.36
C VAL A 401 -29.11 4.97 -4.20
N SER A 402 -29.81 3.90 -4.55
CA SER A 402 -31.14 3.95 -5.18
C SER A 402 -32.24 3.84 -4.11
N ARG A 403 -33.44 3.37 -4.45
CA ARG A 403 -34.55 3.34 -3.50
C ARG A 403 -34.33 2.34 -2.35
N ASP A 404 -33.86 1.15 -2.71
CA ASP A 404 -33.77 -0.05 -1.90
C ASP A 404 -32.36 -0.67 -1.89
N HIS A 405 -31.44 -0.17 -2.73
CA HIS A 405 -30.08 -0.72 -2.86
C HIS A 405 -28.98 0.33 -2.73
N VAL A 406 -27.81 -0.14 -2.30
CA VAL A 406 -26.50 0.50 -2.51
C VAL A 406 -25.85 -0.19 -3.69
N TRP A 407 -25.28 0.59 -4.62
CA TRP A 407 -24.61 0.09 -5.81
C TRP A 407 -23.14 0.48 -5.75
N ILE A 408 -22.25 -0.50 -5.76
CA ILE A 408 -20.81 -0.27 -5.86
C ILE A 408 -20.37 -0.56 -7.29
N ALA A 409 -19.68 0.38 -7.91
CA ALA A 409 -19.05 0.24 -9.22
C ALA A 409 -17.57 -0.09 -9.02
N SER A 410 -17.08 -1.13 -9.71
CA SER A 410 -15.67 -1.49 -9.65
C SER A 410 -15.29 -2.35 -10.85
N GLU A 411 -14.21 -1.99 -11.53
CA GLU A 411 -13.69 -2.74 -12.68
C GLU A 411 -14.83 -2.99 -13.68
N GLN A 412 -15.00 -4.20 -14.21
CA GLN A 412 -16.05 -4.48 -15.19
C GLN A 412 -17.42 -4.79 -14.57
N PHE A 413 -17.69 -4.39 -13.32
CA PHE A 413 -18.84 -4.89 -12.56
C PHE A 413 -19.60 -3.83 -11.74
N LEU A 414 -20.90 -4.09 -11.56
CA LEU A 414 -21.73 -3.52 -10.51
C LEU A 414 -22.01 -4.55 -9.41
N PHE A 415 -21.92 -4.11 -8.17
CA PHE A 415 -22.12 -4.91 -6.96
C PHE A 415 -23.26 -4.31 -6.10
N PRO A 416 -24.50 -4.81 -6.21
CA PRO A 416 -25.61 -4.35 -5.38
C PRO A 416 -25.61 -4.97 -3.97
N LEU A 417 -26.00 -4.15 -3.00
CA LEU A 417 -26.29 -4.51 -1.61
C LEU A 417 -27.68 -3.98 -1.24
N LYS A 418 -28.41 -4.67 -0.35
CA LYS A 418 -29.65 -4.09 0.18
C LYS A 418 -29.33 -2.97 1.16
N ILE A 419 -29.98 -1.82 0.99
CA ILE A 419 -29.82 -0.70 1.95
C ILE A 419 -30.33 -1.10 3.35
N SER A 420 -31.30 -2.01 3.44
CA SER A 420 -31.80 -2.52 4.72
C SER A 420 -30.71 -3.19 5.54
N ASP A 421 -29.85 -3.97 4.88
CA ASP A 421 -28.80 -4.76 5.52
C ASP A 421 -27.73 -3.82 6.07
N LEU A 422 -27.37 -2.76 5.32
CA LEU A 422 -26.52 -1.68 5.82
C LEU A 422 -27.15 -0.93 6.99
N VAL A 423 -28.45 -0.65 6.94
CA VAL A 423 -29.14 0.08 8.01
C VAL A 423 -29.14 -0.72 9.33
N THR A 424 -29.36 -2.03 9.27
CA THR A 424 -29.41 -2.90 10.47
C THR A 424 -28.04 -3.40 10.93
N ALA A 425 -27.03 -3.41 10.06
CA ALA A 425 -25.68 -3.85 10.40
C ALA A 425 -25.11 -3.10 11.61
N GLU A 426 -24.47 -3.83 12.51
CA GLU A 426 -23.67 -3.25 13.59
C GLU A 426 -22.34 -2.70 13.05
N ASN A 427 -21.62 -1.96 13.88
CA ASN A 427 -20.26 -1.56 13.53
C ASN A 427 -19.37 -2.78 13.33
N ASN A 428 -18.54 -2.75 12.29
CA ASN A 428 -17.59 -3.80 11.93
C ASN A 428 -18.25 -5.12 11.47
N ALA A 429 -19.52 -5.07 11.05
CA ALA A 429 -20.24 -6.22 10.50
C ALA A 429 -19.84 -6.49 9.04
N GLU A 430 -20.00 -7.73 8.59
CA GLU A 430 -19.79 -8.16 7.21
C GLU A 430 -21.13 -8.05 6.44
N ILE A 431 -21.09 -7.50 5.22
CA ILE A 431 -22.24 -7.46 4.32
C ILE A 431 -21.84 -8.07 2.98
N GLN A 432 -22.64 -9.02 2.52
CA GLN A 432 -22.43 -9.71 1.25
C GLN A 432 -23.19 -9.02 0.11
N PHE A 433 -22.54 -8.94 -1.05
CA PHE A 433 -23.20 -8.56 -2.30
C PHE A 433 -24.32 -9.53 -2.64
N ILE A 434 -25.35 -9.00 -3.31
CA ILE A 434 -26.46 -9.82 -3.83
C ILE A 434 -25.97 -10.65 -5.02
N ASN A 435 -25.21 -10.02 -5.91
CA ASN A 435 -24.58 -10.60 -7.10
C ASN A 435 -23.49 -9.64 -7.63
N GLN A 436 -22.87 -10.02 -8.74
CA GLN A 436 -22.00 -9.17 -9.55
C GLN A 436 -22.59 -9.10 -10.96
N ILE A 437 -22.74 -7.89 -11.49
CA ILE A 437 -23.36 -7.62 -12.80
C ILE A 437 -22.25 -7.16 -13.75
N PRO A 438 -21.88 -7.95 -14.78
CA PRO A 438 -20.86 -7.53 -15.74
C PRO A 438 -21.35 -6.33 -16.57
N LEU A 439 -20.45 -5.39 -16.88
CA LEU A 439 -20.75 -4.15 -17.58
C LEU A 439 -19.97 -4.03 -18.89
N PRO A 440 -20.47 -3.25 -19.87
CA PRO A 440 -19.75 -2.94 -21.09
C PRO A 440 -18.71 -1.82 -20.90
N VAL A 441 -18.46 -1.36 -19.68
CA VAL A 441 -17.53 -0.27 -19.34
C VAL A 441 -16.68 -0.67 -18.13
N GLU A 442 -15.49 -0.09 -18.01
CA GLU A 442 -14.65 -0.18 -16.80
C GLU A 442 -15.21 0.78 -15.73
N ALA A 443 -16.10 0.28 -14.88
CA ALA A 443 -16.81 0.99 -13.84
C ALA A 443 -15.88 1.66 -12.81
N ALA A 444 -15.60 2.95 -13.04
CA ALA A 444 -14.78 3.79 -12.18
C ALA A 444 -15.62 4.65 -11.24
N TYR A 445 -16.86 4.98 -11.62
CA TYR A 445 -17.79 5.75 -10.77
C TYR A 445 -19.24 5.43 -11.13
N ASN A 446 -20.18 5.75 -10.23
CA ASN A 446 -21.60 5.62 -10.49
C ASN A 446 -22.43 6.67 -9.75
N VAL A 447 -23.63 6.92 -10.25
CA VAL A 447 -24.60 7.84 -9.65
C VAL A 447 -26.02 7.40 -10.00
N TYR A 448 -26.95 7.62 -9.08
CA TYR A 448 -28.36 7.30 -9.29
C TYR A 448 -29.16 8.60 -9.25
N ASP A 449 -30.00 8.82 -10.26
CA ASP A 449 -30.95 9.93 -10.29
C ASP A 449 -32.24 9.54 -11.03
N GLU A 450 -33.38 9.96 -10.50
CA GLU A 450 -34.72 9.78 -11.08
C GLU A 450 -35.05 8.38 -11.66
N GLY A 451 -34.47 7.31 -11.10
CA GLY A 451 -34.71 5.94 -11.52
C GLY A 451 -33.69 5.36 -12.50
N ILE A 452 -32.71 6.15 -12.92
CA ILE A 452 -31.61 5.72 -13.79
C ILE A 452 -30.35 5.55 -12.95
N LEU A 453 -29.75 4.37 -13.04
CA LEU A 453 -28.42 4.09 -12.51
C LEU A 453 -27.39 4.34 -13.61
N TRP A 454 -26.52 5.32 -13.40
CA TRP A 454 -25.43 5.64 -14.29
C TRP A 454 -24.12 5.09 -13.79
N VAL A 455 -23.29 4.57 -14.70
CA VAL A 455 -21.95 4.06 -14.43
C VAL A 455 -21.01 4.55 -15.52
N GLY A 456 -19.86 5.09 -15.16
CA GLY A 456 -18.90 5.57 -16.14
C GLY A 456 -17.48 5.08 -15.90
N GLU A 457 -16.66 5.26 -16.93
CA GLU A 457 -15.29 4.78 -16.98
C GLU A 457 -14.24 5.89 -16.88
N PHE A 458 -13.06 5.49 -16.39
CA PHE A 458 -11.89 6.35 -16.29
C PHE A 458 -10.94 6.04 -17.45
N TYR A 459 -10.55 7.08 -18.20
CA TYR A 459 -9.59 6.96 -19.29
C TYR A 459 -8.29 7.73 -18.98
N GLU A 460 -7.16 7.02 -19.06
CA GLU A 460 -5.80 7.58 -19.13
C GLU A 460 -5.00 6.70 -20.10
N ALA A 461 -4.48 7.30 -21.18
CA ALA A 461 -3.98 6.54 -22.33
C ALA A 461 -2.88 5.52 -22.02
N SER A 462 -2.06 5.76 -20.99
CA SER A 462 -0.90 4.92 -20.66
C SER A 462 -1.19 3.88 -19.59
N ALA A 463 -2.10 4.19 -18.65
CA ALA A 463 -2.36 3.34 -17.48
C ALA A 463 -3.74 2.67 -17.50
N TYR A 464 -4.75 3.36 -18.07
CA TYR A 464 -6.16 2.94 -18.03
C TYR A 464 -6.82 3.19 -19.40
N PRO A 465 -6.45 2.41 -20.43
CA PRO A 465 -7.12 2.50 -21.72
C PRO A 465 -8.55 1.97 -21.61
N THR A 466 -9.49 2.66 -22.24
CA THR A 466 -10.87 2.21 -22.43
C THR A 466 -11.00 1.48 -23.76
N ASP A 467 -12.12 0.77 -23.95
CA ASP A 467 -12.40 0.08 -25.21
C ASP A 467 -12.37 1.09 -26.39
N PRO A 468 -11.60 0.83 -27.46
CA PRO A 468 -11.52 1.73 -28.60
C PRO A 468 -12.87 2.02 -29.29
N SER A 469 -13.86 1.13 -29.15
CA SER A 469 -15.22 1.37 -29.63
C SER A 469 -15.96 2.48 -28.87
N HIS A 470 -15.47 2.85 -27.68
CA HIS A 470 -16.00 3.98 -26.92
C HIS A 470 -15.44 5.32 -27.39
N HIS A 471 -14.41 5.31 -28.24
CA HIS A 471 -13.72 6.51 -28.71
C HIS A 471 -14.49 7.14 -29.87
N ILE A 472 -15.14 8.27 -29.61
CA ILE A 472 -16.06 8.90 -30.56
C ILE A 472 -15.74 10.40 -30.65
N MET A 473 -15.64 10.89 -31.89
CA MET A 473 -15.53 12.32 -32.16
C MET A 473 -16.85 13.01 -31.80
N ASN A 474 -16.80 14.00 -30.92
CA ASN A 474 -17.96 14.78 -30.52
C ASN A 474 -18.37 15.80 -31.61
N ARG A 475 -19.43 16.57 -31.36
CA ARG A 475 -20.00 17.53 -32.31
C ARG A 475 -19.08 18.73 -32.57
N ASP A 476 -18.16 19.02 -31.66
CA ASP A 476 -17.17 20.11 -31.76
C ASP A 476 -15.84 19.65 -32.39
N GLY A 477 -15.73 18.38 -32.76
CA GLY A 477 -14.53 17.82 -33.39
C GLY A 477 -13.43 17.43 -32.40
N GLU A 478 -13.77 17.25 -31.12
CA GLU A 478 -12.87 16.71 -30.10
C GLU A 478 -13.15 15.23 -29.84
N MET A 479 -12.09 14.44 -29.63
CA MET A 479 -12.24 13.01 -29.33
C MET A 479 -12.62 12.80 -27.87
N HIS A 480 -13.74 12.14 -27.63
CA HIS A 480 -14.09 11.59 -26.33
C HIS A 480 -13.63 10.13 -26.27
N PHE A 481 -13.08 9.73 -25.13
CA PHE A 481 -12.48 8.41 -24.95
C PHE A 481 -13.24 7.54 -23.95
N ALA A 482 -14.28 8.07 -23.32
CA ALA A 482 -14.98 7.36 -22.25
C ALA A 482 -16.49 7.42 -22.44
N TRP A 483 -17.17 6.40 -21.93
CA TRP A 483 -18.62 6.33 -21.79
C TRP A 483 -19.07 6.43 -20.33
N MET A 484 -20.28 6.97 -20.17
CA MET A 484 -21.11 6.82 -18.98
C MET A 484 -22.45 6.23 -19.42
N VAL A 485 -22.69 4.98 -19.05
CA VAL A 485 -23.86 4.20 -19.44
C VAL A 485 -24.95 4.29 -18.38
N GLY A 486 -26.22 4.32 -18.81
CA GLY A 486 -27.39 4.46 -17.94
C GLY A 486 -28.35 3.28 -18.06
N TYR A 487 -28.86 2.80 -16.92
CA TYR A 487 -29.84 1.71 -16.82
C TYR A 487 -31.10 2.20 -16.11
N ASP A 488 -32.28 2.11 -16.75
CA ASP A 488 -33.55 2.39 -16.09
C ASP A 488 -33.93 1.22 -15.16
N LEU A 489 -33.90 1.47 -13.85
CA LEU A 489 -34.19 0.46 -12.86
C LEU A 489 -35.69 0.16 -12.79
N GLU A 490 -36.04 -1.13 -12.69
CA GLU A 490 -37.44 -1.54 -12.59
C GLU A 490 -38.09 -0.96 -11.33
N ARG A 491 -39.25 -0.34 -11.50
CA ARG A 491 -39.93 0.39 -10.41
C ARG A 491 -40.41 -0.52 -9.28
N ASN A 492 -40.58 -1.82 -9.50
CA ASN A 492 -41.09 -2.77 -8.50
C ASN A 492 -39.99 -3.31 -7.56
N ASN A 493 -38.77 -3.51 -8.04
CA ASN A 493 -37.69 -4.16 -7.27
C ASN A 493 -36.40 -3.33 -7.18
N ASP A 494 -36.31 -2.18 -7.88
CA ASP A 494 -35.13 -1.32 -7.86
C ASP A 494 -33.85 -2.03 -8.34
N MET A 495 -33.97 -2.86 -9.39
CA MET A 495 -32.91 -3.65 -10.03
C MET A 495 -32.97 -3.51 -11.57
N LEU A 496 -31.92 -4.00 -12.26
CA LEU A 496 -31.93 -4.14 -13.72
C LEU A 496 -32.99 -5.16 -14.16
N SER A 497 -33.67 -4.89 -15.27
CA SER A 497 -34.63 -5.83 -15.86
C SER A 497 -33.93 -7.06 -16.45
N LYS A 498 -34.67 -8.15 -16.64
CA LYS A 498 -34.13 -9.36 -17.32
C LYS A 498 -33.72 -9.13 -18.76
N ASP A 499 -34.31 -8.13 -19.41
CA ASP A 499 -33.97 -7.73 -20.78
C ASP A 499 -32.62 -6.99 -20.81
N HIS A 500 -32.27 -6.30 -19.73
CA HIS A 500 -30.95 -5.67 -19.57
C HIS A 500 -29.90 -6.69 -19.15
N TRP A 501 -30.22 -7.56 -18.20
CA TRP A 501 -29.34 -8.63 -17.75
C TRP A 501 -30.13 -9.80 -17.16
N ASN A 502 -29.94 -10.99 -17.73
CA ASN A 502 -30.69 -12.19 -17.37
C ASN A 502 -30.07 -12.99 -16.21
N GLY A 503 -28.95 -12.52 -15.65
CA GLY A 503 -28.19 -13.20 -14.60
C GLY A 503 -27.01 -14.05 -15.09
N ASP A 504 -26.74 -14.10 -16.41
CA ASP A 504 -25.57 -14.78 -16.96
C ASP A 504 -24.29 -13.97 -16.70
N PRO A 505 -23.33 -14.50 -15.92
CA PRO A 505 -22.09 -13.78 -15.60
C PRO A 505 -21.14 -13.65 -16.81
N SER A 506 -21.39 -14.35 -17.91
CA SER A 506 -20.59 -14.25 -19.15
C SER A 506 -21.09 -13.16 -20.11
N GLN A 507 -22.22 -12.52 -19.80
CA GLN A 507 -22.83 -11.49 -20.63
C GLN A 507 -22.91 -10.17 -19.87
N THR A 508 -22.48 -9.10 -20.52
CA THR A 508 -22.59 -7.75 -19.95
C THR A 508 -24.03 -7.26 -19.97
N ALA A 509 -24.37 -6.40 -19.01
CA ALA A 509 -25.66 -5.73 -18.97
C ALA A 509 -25.78 -4.73 -20.12
N THR A 510 -26.93 -4.75 -20.80
CA THR A 510 -27.19 -3.84 -21.93
C THR A 510 -27.82 -2.54 -21.41
N PRO A 511 -27.21 -1.36 -21.62
CA PRO A 511 -27.74 -0.09 -21.12
C PRO A 511 -28.91 0.44 -21.97
N ASP A 512 -29.62 1.41 -21.40
CA ASP A 512 -30.66 2.18 -22.09
C ASP A 512 -30.12 3.48 -22.68
N TYR A 513 -29.05 4.02 -22.10
CA TYR A 513 -28.48 5.32 -22.46
C TYR A 513 -26.96 5.24 -22.51
N VAL A 514 -26.35 5.97 -23.43
CA VAL A 514 -24.90 6.23 -23.43
C VAL A 514 -24.65 7.74 -23.45
N LEU A 515 -23.81 8.20 -22.53
CA LEU A 515 -23.22 9.54 -22.57
C LEU A 515 -21.74 9.38 -22.94
N SER A 516 -21.34 9.94 -24.08
CA SER A 516 -19.93 10.05 -24.45
C SER A 516 -19.29 11.23 -23.72
N THR A 517 -18.22 10.98 -22.97
CA THR A 517 -17.62 11.93 -22.02
C THR A 517 -16.10 12.04 -22.19
N THR A 518 -15.54 13.08 -21.58
CA THR A 518 -14.09 13.28 -21.44
C THR A 518 -13.44 12.19 -20.58
N GLY A 519 -12.12 12.07 -20.67
CA GLY A 519 -11.35 11.13 -19.83
C GLY A 519 -11.15 11.63 -18.40
N LYS A 520 -10.47 10.82 -17.58
CA LYS A 520 -10.06 11.15 -16.21
C LYS A 520 -11.19 11.47 -15.22
N VAL A 521 -12.43 11.07 -15.51
CA VAL A 521 -13.59 11.28 -14.62
C VAL A 521 -13.56 10.28 -13.47
N GLN A 522 -13.64 10.76 -12.23
CA GLN A 522 -13.70 9.94 -11.01
C GLN A 522 -15.06 10.01 -10.30
N GLY A 523 -15.91 10.97 -10.66
CA GLY A 523 -17.20 11.14 -10.00
C GLY A 523 -18.15 11.95 -10.85
N ALA A 524 -19.44 11.70 -10.65
CA ALA A 524 -20.50 12.37 -11.37
C ALA A 524 -21.68 12.71 -10.47
N ILE A 525 -22.33 13.83 -10.77
CA ILE A 525 -23.65 14.18 -10.25
C ILE A 525 -24.57 14.34 -11.46
N VAL A 526 -25.64 13.55 -11.48
CA VAL A 526 -26.73 13.71 -12.45
C VAL A 526 -27.94 14.24 -11.68
N GLN A 527 -28.49 15.35 -12.14
CA GLN A 527 -29.70 15.96 -11.59
C GLN A 527 -30.47 16.63 -12.70
N LYS A 528 -31.77 16.88 -12.51
CA LYS A 528 -32.64 17.62 -13.45
C LYS A 528 -32.04 18.90 -14.06
N MET A 529 -31.17 19.59 -13.32
CA MET A 529 -30.54 20.84 -13.74
C MET A 529 -29.34 20.63 -14.68
N GLY A 530 -28.70 19.47 -14.64
CA GLY A 530 -27.48 19.20 -15.40
C GLY A 530 -26.63 18.07 -14.83
N ILE A 531 -25.44 17.94 -15.40
CA ILE A 531 -24.43 16.95 -15.01
C ILE A 531 -23.18 17.69 -14.54
N ALA A 532 -22.60 17.26 -13.43
CA ALA A 532 -21.27 17.69 -13.00
C ALA A 532 -20.33 16.50 -12.94
N LEU A 533 -19.09 16.68 -13.36
CA LEU A 533 -18.05 15.64 -13.35
C LEU A 533 -16.83 16.13 -12.56
N SER A 534 -16.36 15.34 -11.61
CA SER A 534 -15.01 15.53 -11.04
C SER A 534 -14.01 14.78 -11.90
N THR A 535 -12.94 15.46 -12.32
CA THR A 535 -11.79 14.82 -12.93
C THR A 535 -10.55 14.96 -12.06
N SER A 536 -9.76 13.90 -12.06
CA SER A 536 -8.52 13.80 -11.29
C SER A 536 -7.43 13.22 -12.17
N TYR A 537 -6.18 13.69 -12.01
CA TYR A 537 -5.07 13.08 -12.72
C TYR A 537 -3.78 13.00 -11.91
N GLY A 538 -3.72 12.09 -10.95
CA GLY A 538 -2.46 11.73 -10.30
C GLY A 538 -1.94 12.77 -9.28
N ARG A 539 -0.80 12.42 -8.68
CA ARG A 539 -0.37 12.93 -7.36
C ARG A 539 0.09 14.40 -7.33
N GLY A 540 0.43 14.99 -8.47
CA GLY A 540 1.03 16.34 -8.55
C GLY A 540 0.27 17.32 -9.46
N ASN A 541 -1.00 17.06 -9.69
CA ASN A 541 -1.75 17.62 -10.79
C ASN A 541 -3.10 18.17 -10.31
N ASP A 542 -3.39 19.40 -10.70
CA ASP A 542 -4.63 20.06 -10.31
C ASP A 542 -5.83 19.42 -10.99
N SER A 543 -6.95 19.37 -10.29
CA SER A 543 -8.15 18.68 -10.73
C SER A 543 -9.21 19.65 -11.26
N VAL A 544 -10.24 19.14 -11.94
CA VAL A 544 -11.23 19.98 -12.61
C VAL A 544 -12.65 19.51 -12.30
N LEU A 545 -13.53 20.45 -11.92
CA LEU A 545 -14.98 20.19 -11.82
C LEU A 545 -15.69 20.72 -13.06
N TYR A 546 -16.08 19.82 -13.98
CA TYR A 546 -16.86 20.17 -15.17
C TYR A 546 -18.35 20.25 -14.85
N ARG A 547 -19.07 21.11 -15.57
CA ARG A 547 -20.52 21.31 -15.41
C ARG A 547 -21.20 21.50 -16.76
N TYR A 548 -22.26 20.73 -16.98
CA TYR A 548 -23.03 20.67 -18.21
C TYR A 548 -24.53 20.82 -17.91
N GLY A 549 -25.30 21.34 -18.87
CA GLY A 549 -26.75 21.16 -18.91
C GLY A 549 -27.13 19.69 -19.12
N HIS A 550 -28.40 19.36 -18.90
CA HIS A 550 -28.86 17.97 -18.96
C HIS A 550 -29.05 17.51 -20.43
N PRO A 551 -28.24 16.56 -20.95
CA PRO A 551 -28.24 16.22 -22.37
C PRO A 551 -29.53 15.53 -22.83
N LEU A 552 -30.17 14.71 -21.98
CA LEU A 552 -31.43 14.03 -22.32
C LEU A 552 -32.64 14.98 -22.51
N LYS A 553 -32.46 16.30 -22.44
CA LYS A 553 -33.49 17.28 -22.82
C LYS A 553 -33.56 17.48 -24.35
N GLU A 554 -32.57 16.96 -25.07
CA GLU A 554 -32.48 16.96 -26.53
C GLU A 554 -32.78 15.56 -27.09
N ASP A 555 -33.11 15.49 -28.38
CA ASP A 555 -33.10 14.22 -29.11
C ASP A 555 -31.70 13.61 -29.06
N GLN A 556 -31.60 12.28 -29.13
CA GLN A 556 -30.31 11.59 -29.19
C GLN A 556 -29.43 12.16 -30.31
N HIS A 557 -28.14 12.33 -30.05
CA HIS A 557 -27.21 12.87 -31.04
C HIS A 557 -26.70 11.79 -32.00
N SER A 558 -26.60 10.55 -31.52
CA SER A 558 -26.15 9.37 -32.27
C SER A 558 -26.72 8.08 -31.66
N SER A 559 -26.25 6.93 -32.13
CA SER A 559 -26.48 5.62 -31.54
C SER A 559 -25.21 4.76 -31.59
N VAL A 560 -25.14 3.76 -30.71
CA VAL A 560 -24.05 2.77 -30.64
C VAL A 560 -24.62 1.36 -30.47
N MET A 561 -23.85 0.34 -30.85
CA MET A 561 -24.25 -1.06 -30.68
C MET A 561 -23.65 -1.64 -29.39
N VAL A 562 -24.50 -2.10 -28.47
CA VAL A 562 -24.08 -2.82 -27.26
C VAL A 562 -24.83 -4.15 -27.23
N ASN A 563 -24.10 -5.27 -27.16
CA ASN A 563 -24.67 -6.63 -27.17
C ASN A 563 -25.66 -6.90 -28.32
N GLY A 564 -25.41 -6.29 -29.50
CA GLY A 564 -26.29 -6.42 -30.67
C GLY A 564 -27.59 -5.61 -30.60
N LYS A 565 -27.77 -4.76 -29.59
CA LYS A 565 -28.86 -3.77 -29.48
C LYS A 565 -28.34 -2.38 -29.82
N GLU A 566 -29.13 -1.62 -30.57
CA GLU A 566 -28.88 -0.20 -30.80
C GLU A 566 -29.28 0.60 -29.55
N VAL A 567 -28.35 1.36 -28.99
CA VAL A 567 -28.51 2.17 -27.78
C VAL A 567 -28.31 3.65 -28.14
N PRO A 568 -29.21 4.55 -27.71
CA PRO A 568 -29.10 5.97 -28.01
C PRO A 568 -27.91 6.63 -27.29
N LEU A 569 -27.25 7.56 -27.96
CA LEU A 569 -26.06 8.25 -27.48
C LEU A 569 -26.22 9.78 -27.48
N TRP A 570 -25.77 10.41 -26.40
CA TRP A 570 -25.60 11.85 -26.29
C TRP A 570 -24.13 12.19 -25.97
N PHE A 571 -23.70 13.39 -26.39
CA PHE A 571 -22.35 13.88 -26.14
C PHE A 571 -22.38 14.88 -24.98
N LEU A 572 -21.45 14.74 -24.04
CA LEU A 572 -21.16 15.74 -23.01
C LEU A 572 -20.09 16.72 -23.50
N ASP A 573 -20.36 17.39 -24.61
CA ASP A 573 -19.42 18.28 -25.34
C ASP A 573 -19.59 19.77 -25.00
N GLY A 574 -20.74 20.14 -24.43
CA GLY A 574 -21.02 21.52 -24.06
C GLY A 574 -21.49 22.41 -25.20
N ALA A 575 -21.73 21.87 -26.40
CA ALA A 575 -22.24 22.63 -27.56
C ALA A 575 -23.59 23.33 -27.26
N THR A 576 -24.47 22.67 -26.50
CA THR A 576 -25.73 23.23 -25.97
C THR A 576 -25.66 23.57 -24.47
N ALA A 577 -24.57 23.20 -23.82
CA ALA A 577 -24.35 23.27 -22.38
C ALA A 577 -23.01 23.95 -22.12
N LYS A 578 -22.94 25.28 -22.31
CA LYS A 578 -21.67 26.04 -22.27
C LYS A 578 -20.80 25.58 -21.08
N PRO A 579 -19.52 25.23 -21.30
CA PRO A 579 -18.62 24.90 -20.22
C PRO A 579 -18.59 26.06 -19.24
N ARG A 580 -19.12 25.83 -18.05
CA ARG A 580 -19.10 26.82 -16.98
C ARG A 580 -17.68 26.84 -16.42
N ALA A 581 -17.19 28.01 -16.00
CA ALA A 581 -15.81 28.16 -15.51
C ALA A 581 -15.46 27.02 -14.55
N SER A 582 -14.42 26.26 -14.91
CA SER A 582 -13.92 25.19 -14.07
C SER A 582 -13.24 25.78 -12.85
N ILE A 583 -13.35 25.07 -11.73
CA ILE A 583 -12.55 25.38 -10.55
C ILE A 583 -11.38 24.43 -10.54
N GLU A 584 -10.20 25.02 -10.44
CA GLU A 584 -8.99 24.29 -10.08
C GLU A 584 -9.18 23.68 -8.69
N ALA A 585 -9.14 22.36 -8.63
CA ALA A 585 -9.28 21.60 -7.40
C ALA A 585 -7.93 21.02 -6.97
N ILE A 586 -7.84 20.76 -5.66
CA ILE A 586 -6.74 20.03 -5.03
C ILE A 586 -6.56 18.68 -5.74
N PRO A 587 -5.32 18.14 -5.86
CA PRO A 587 -5.08 16.81 -6.43
C PRO A 587 -5.90 15.70 -5.79
N MET A 588 -6.22 14.69 -6.61
CA MET A 588 -6.86 13.44 -6.21
C MET A 588 -8.27 13.57 -5.58
N PRO A 589 -9.18 14.42 -6.12
CA PRO A 589 -10.59 14.33 -5.79
C PRO A 589 -11.19 13.11 -6.49
N GLU A 590 -11.92 12.31 -5.72
CA GLU A 590 -12.56 11.10 -6.22
C GLU A 590 -14.08 11.36 -6.40
N GLY A 591 -14.91 10.73 -5.57
CA GLY A 591 -16.35 10.93 -5.60
C GLY A 591 -16.80 12.33 -5.17
N ILE A 592 -17.92 12.76 -5.76
CA ILE A 592 -18.63 14.00 -5.40
C ILE A 592 -20.10 13.71 -5.12
N VAL A 593 -20.69 14.42 -4.14
CA VAL A 593 -22.13 14.29 -3.85
C VAL A 593 -22.75 15.60 -3.38
N THR A 594 -24.00 15.86 -3.77
CA THR A 594 -24.76 16.99 -3.22
C THR A 594 -25.45 16.60 -1.91
N VAL A 595 -25.17 17.34 -0.84
CA VAL A 595 -25.91 17.28 0.41
C VAL A 595 -26.54 18.64 0.66
N LYS A 596 -27.88 18.70 0.65
CA LYS A 596 -28.64 19.95 0.85
C LYS A 596 -28.23 21.03 -0.17
N LYS A 597 -27.36 21.98 0.20
CA LYS A 597 -26.88 23.09 -0.65
C LYS A 597 -25.37 23.06 -0.89
N GLU A 598 -24.73 21.99 -0.47
CA GLU A 598 -23.28 21.85 -0.48
C GLU A 598 -22.89 20.69 -1.39
N LEU A 599 -21.80 20.89 -2.11
CA LEU A 599 -21.13 19.85 -2.87
C LEU A 599 -19.99 19.32 -2.00
N TYR A 600 -20.11 18.06 -1.60
CA TYR A 600 -19.07 17.34 -0.89
C TYR A 600 -18.11 16.74 -1.91
N VAL A 601 -16.82 16.98 -1.70
CA VAL A 601 -15.72 16.40 -2.49
C VAL A 601 -14.91 15.50 -1.58
N LEU A 602 -14.80 14.23 -1.96
CA LEU A 602 -13.96 13.22 -1.32
C LEU A 602 -12.57 13.23 -1.96
N PHE A 603 -11.52 13.01 -1.17
CA PHE A 603 -10.14 12.95 -1.67
C PHE A 603 -9.47 11.65 -1.25
N GLU A 604 -8.70 11.05 -2.16
CA GLU A 604 -7.84 9.91 -1.82
C GLU A 604 -6.42 10.33 -1.39
N SER A 605 -6.05 11.60 -1.58
CA SER A 605 -4.70 12.10 -1.30
C SER A 605 -4.25 11.94 0.16
N GLY A 606 -5.17 11.84 1.13
CA GLY A 606 -4.85 11.57 2.54
C GLY A 606 -4.51 10.10 2.84
N ALA A 607 -4.79 9.16 1.94
CA ALA A 607 -4.54 7.73 2.17
C ALA A 607 -3.04 7.45 2.24
N ASN A 608 -2.63 6.47 3.07
CA ASN A 608 -1.21 6.09 3.23
C ASN A 608 -0.52 5.78 1.90
N LYS A 609 -1.26 5.18 0.96
CA LYS A 609 -0.81 4.90 -0.40
C LYS A 609 -0.26 6.13 -1.14
N TYR A 610 -0.81 7.32 -0.86
CA TYR A 610 -0.54 8.53 -1.65
C TYR A 610 0.03 9.70 -0.85
N ARG A 611 -0.27 9.80 0.45
CA ARG A 611 -0.03 11.02 1.24
C ARG A 611 1.41 11.52 1.24
N TYR A 612 2.38 10.61 1.12
CA TYR A 612 3.80 10.96 1.15
C TYR A 612 4.36 11.39 -0.20
N THR A 613 3.62 11.16 -1.27
CA THR A 613 4.06 11.42 -2.66
C THR A 613 3.14 12.37 -3.41
N THR A 614 1.97 12.68 -2.86
CA THR A 614 1.09 13.75 -3.30
C THR A 614 1.62 15.12 -2.90
N THR A 615 1.35 16.13 -3.72
CA THR A 615 1.72 17.51 -3.43
C THR A 615 0.83 18.16 -2.37
N TYR A 616 -0.36 17.60 -2.12
CA TYR A 616 -1.31 18.17 -1.17
C TYR A 616 -2.23 17.10 -0.56
N PRO A 617 -1.84 16.47 0.56
CA PRO A 617 -2.65 15.45 1.21
C PRO A 617 -3.87 16.05 1.91
N MET A 618 -5.04 15.44 1.71
CA MET A 618 -6.31 15.86 2.31
C MET A 618 -6.86 14.77 3.23
N ASP A 619 -6.88 15.07 4.54
CA ASP A 619 -7.49 14.19 5.54
C ASP A 619 -9.01 14.45 5.71
N ARG A 620 -9.51 15.51 5.08
CA ARG A 620 -10.91 15.98 5.18
C ARG A 620 -11.56 16.04 3.81
N MET A 621 -12.86 15.76 3.80
CA MET A 621 -13.72 16.14 2.68
C MET A 621 -13.80 17.66 2.59
N LEU A 622 -14.11 18.19 1.41
CA LEU A 622 -14.37 19.62 1.22
C LEU A 622 -15.85 19.85 0.95
N LYS A 623 -16.45 20.88 1.55
CA LYS A 623 -17.83 21.31 1.29
C LYS A 623 -17.81 22.62 0.51
N ILE A 624 -18.25 22.56 -0.75
CA ILE A 624 -18.32 23.73 -1.64
C ILE A 624 -19.75 24.28 -1.63
N ASP A 625 -19.93 25.58 -1.43
CA ASP A 625 -21.23 26.25 -1.51
C ASP A 625 -21.72 26.29 -2.97
N LEU A 626 -22.69 25.44 -3.29
CA LEU A 626 -23.27 25.36 -4.63
C LEU A 626 -23.89 26.68 -5.07
N LYS A 627 -24.43 27.48 -4.15
CA LYS A 627 -25.06 28.77 -4.51
C LYS A 627 -24.02 29.74 -5.06
N THR A 628 -22.84 29.76 -4.44
CA THR A 628 -21.75 30.63 -4.86
C THR A 628 -21.08 30.07 -6.11
N LEU A 629 -20.86 28.75 -6.18
CA LEU A 629 -20.38 28.05 -7.36
C LEU A 629 -21.24 28.31 -8.61
N MET A 630 -22.56 28.31 -8.45
CA MET A 630 -23.53 28.49 -9.53
C MET A 630 -23.98 29.94 -9.72
N LYS A 631 -23.33 30.90 -9.04
CA LYS A 631 -23.76 32.31 -9.06
C LYS A 631 -23.74 32.89 -10.47
N ASP A 632 -22.73 32.54 -11.26
CA ASP A 632 -22.49 33.03 -12.62
C ASP A 632 -23.30 32.26 -13.69
N ASP A 633 -23.99 31.18 -13.29
CA ASP A 633 -24.88 30.41 -14.17
C ASP A 633 -26.18 31.17 -14.48
N ARG A 634 -26.45 32.28 -13.79
CA ARG A 634 -27.67 33.08 -13.93
C ARG A 634 -27.72 33.95 -15.17
N ASP A 635 -26.58 34.20 -15.81
CA ASP A 635 -26.46 34.99 -17.03
C ASP A 635 -26.34 34.12 -18.31
N ILE A 636 -26.57 32.81 -18.17
CA ILE A 636 -26.59 31.84 -19.27
C ILE A 636 -28.06 31.44 -19.47
N GLU A 637 -28.77 32.23 -20.28
CA GLU A 637 -30.14 31.94 -20.74
C GLU A 637 -30.24 30.62 -21.52
#